data_AF-A0A2E0L9N0-F1
#
_entry.id   AF-A0A2E0L9N0-F1
#
_cell.length_a   1.000
_cell.length_b   1.000
_cell.length_c   1.000
_cell.angle_alpha   90.00
_cell.angle_beta   90.00
_cell.angle_gamma   90.00
#
_symmetry.space_group_name_H-M   'P 1'
#
loop_
_entity.id
_entity.type
_entity.pdbx_description
1 polymer ?
#
loop_
_entity_poly.entity_id
_entity_poly.type
_entity_poly.pdbx_seq_one_letter_code
_entity_poly.pdbx_strand_id
1 'polypeptide(L)'
;MGTHQKRWVFMLDSRENDQFRLHSAAVLYRNYGWSVIPLRGDSDPNQPKVAAVEWSAFQNRLPTDAELRNWFLEKQYTGLGIVCGPVSSLAVLDFDDANCARAFARLCPDLTNTFTVLSANRRLPHYYFHVPEDVPVRTRRTAQADFQAYGTYVVGAPTRIADNRWSVHSNDEPRSLTVADVGRIQAFLKAYAYHAASKLEPAATAPFSAALERAEHQEQAVSPEYLYRYYRHIALRLGRNEALFRTASYARDCGWTKTAVLDALLDVHVVQPPHRSHKPETPEQRRQEGSRTIQSAFRYAARSRLISKQIRGLPNAIRESLLQRSQVAVARVLDGLLMAGVQAGARFTERAACELLRIVGIGRRTVQAALKMFAPAEEPIFEQVQAPPNPPNHIAHAADAGVKRRTKCSFVSGADRVKTLRDSLGGRPARQFRMPDTGRLYRLYGVSASGSDPLEAADLRSPEAYRCALQRALIKRRPGHYSRAWLAARLGISVWTCRRYDRRIGLDVQPHYQTRTVTWANLEDLPLEEAPVPPDGAFLETSDGKRYPPVRGLAARLLRQHQSVTLKRQHWNHYRIYYKYYDGALRQPLSEVQVQPKSVDGEIVHKSPEVQISAANMPEPTPMASLRENKPRSQFWLCPDCLKFHIQPERPQACSTCQQDQWQLIPETTWRDVEQCKVWWREVWHQHHAAQQTGSSTDATSVRRLTSPSRYALVGRVYQRLRDRTPDHALTHRAIQQLIDTYGSDAVERALEQVERRRQVHSAAGLLITTLRAQHGDKVVASETPVKETVDAHTTWLERLQQSPYAQYYANADYVLGVESGKR
;
A
#
# COMPACT_ATOMS: atom_id res chain seq x y z
N MET A 1 -28.40 26.89 -20.63
CA MET A 1 -27.88 28.09 -19.93
C MET A 1 -26.41 27.84 -19.66
N GLY A 2 -25.52 28.56 -20.36
CA GLY A 2 -24.08 28.27 -20.40
C GLY A 2 -23.40 28.50 -19.05
N THR A 3 -22.63 27.51 -18.61
CA THR A 3 -21.68 27.63 -17.50
C THR A 3 -20.55 28.55 -17.93
N HIS A 4 -20.68 29.84 -17.64
CA HIS A 4 -19.55 30.77 -17.73
C HIS A 4 -18.46 30.27 -16.79
N GLN A 5 -17.41 29.71 -17.38
CA GLN A 5 -16.13 29.45 -16.76
C GLN A 5 -15.60 30.82 -16.30
N LYS A 6 -15.87 31.21 -15.05
CA LYS A 6 -15.36 32.43 -14.43
C LYS A 6 -13.84 32.32 -14.37
N ARG A 7 -13.19 32.84 -15.40
CA ARG A 7 -11.73 32.91 -15.49
C ARG A 7 -11.28 33.88 -14.40
N TRP A 8 -10.61 33.35 -13.38
CA TRP A 8 -9.99 34.13 -12.32
C TRP A 8 -8.84 34.96 -12.94
N VAL A 9 -9.15 36.18 -13.37
CA VAL A 9 -8.14 37.13 -13.83
C VAL A 9 -8.09 38.25 -12.80
N PHE A 10 -7.17 38.13 -11.84
CA PHE A 10 -6.68 39.31 -11.14
C PHE A 10 -5.90 40.13 -12.19
N MET A 11 -6.55 41.03 -12.92
CA MET A 11 -5.86 42.05 -13.70
C MET A 11 -5.20 43.02 -12.71
N LEU A 12 -4.04 42.63 -12.18
CA LEU A 12 -3.16 43.50 -11.44
C LEU A 12 -2.25 44.19 -12.45
N ASP A 13 -2.80 45.14 -13.19
CA ASP A 13 -1.99 45.99 -14.04
C ASP A 13 -1.13 46.92 -13.17
N SER A 14 0.12 47.11 -13.55
CA SER A 14 1.22 47.61 -12.73
C SER A 14 1.17 49.12 -12.41
N ARG A 15 0.13 49.83 -12.86
CA ARG A 15 0.05 51.31 -12.81
C ARG A 15 -1.02 51.92 -11.87
N GLU A 16 -1.85 51.12 -11.21
CA GLU A 16 -2.91 51.62 -10.31
C GLU A 16 -2.46 51.81 -8.85
N ASN A 17 -3.05 52.81 -8.18
CA ASN A 17 -2.90 53.12 -6.75
C ASN A 17 -3.17 51.87 -5.87
N ASP A 18 -2.26 51.56 -4.93
CA ASP A 18 -2.31 50.35 -4.10
C ASP A 18 -3.62 50.25 -3.28
N GLN A 19 -4.23 51.38 -2.91
CA GLN A 19 -5.54 51.43 -2.25
C GLN A 19 -6.69 50.96 -3.15
N PHE A 20 -6.67 51.36 -4.43
CA PHE A 20 -7.67 50.94 -5.41
C PHE A 20 -7.59 49.44 -5.67
N ARG A 21 -6.38 48.87 -5.67
CA ARG A 21 -6.16 47.42 -5.80
C ARG A 21 -6.71 46.64 -4.60
N LEU A 22 -6.46 47.12 -3.38
CA LEU A 22 -7.00 46.52 -2.16
C LEU A 22 -8.52 46.56 -2.12
N HIS A 23 -9.12 47.70 -2.45
CA HIS A 23 -10.57 47.85 -2.57
C HIS A 23 -11.16 46.89 -3.61
N SER A 24 -10.59 46.86 -4.82
CA SER A 24 -11.04 45.95 -5.90
C SER A 24 -10.93 44.49 -5.50
N ALA A 25 -9.85 44.09 -4.81
CA ALA A 25 -9.70 42.73 -4.29
C ALA A 25 -10.74 42.42 -3.21
N ALA A 26 -11.04 43.35 -2.30
CA ALA A 26 -12.05 43.19 -1.27
C ALA A 26 -13.45 42.98 -1.87
N VAL A 27 -13.80 43.76 -2.90
CA VAL A 27 -15.07 43.60 -3.64
C VAL A 27 -15.12 42.24 -4.34
N LEU A 28 -14.03 41.80 -4.97
CA LEU A 28 -13.97 40.49 -5.62
C LEU A 28 -14.16 39.34 -4.62
N TYR A 29 -13.49 39.38 -3.47
CA TYR A 29 -13.67 38.37 -2.43
C TYR A 29 -15.08 38.36 -1.86
N ARG A 30 -15.66 39.55 -1.60
CA ARG A 30 -17.06 39.66 -1.18
C ARG A 30 -18.02 39.05 -2.20
N ASN A 31 -17.82 39.33 -3.50
CA ASN A 31 -18.64 38.79 -4.58
C ASN A 31 -18.48 37.27 -4.76
N TYR A 32 -17.36 36.71 -4.32
CA TYR A 32 -17.16 35.27 -4.23
C TYR A 32 -17.85 34.65 -3.00
N GLY A 33 -18.38 35.47 -2.10
CA GLY A 33 -19.03 35.03 -0.86
C GLY A 33 -18.08 35.00 0.34
N TRP A 34 -16.87 35.55 0.25
CA TRP A 34 -15.95 35.64 1.38
C TRP A 34 -16.15 36.91 2.18
N SER A 35 -16.27 36.76 3.50
CA SER A 35 -16.32 37.87 4.43
C SER A 35 -14.92 38.46 4.61
N VAL A 36 -14.75 39.74 4.29
CA VAL A 36 -13.47 40.45 4.34
C VAL A 36 -13.49 41.58 5.36
N ILE A 37 -12.33 41.84 5.95
CA ILE A 37 -12.13 42.87 6.98
C ILE A 37 -10.84 43.65 6.72
N PRO A 38 -10.73 44.92 7.13
CA PRO A 38 -9.50 45.67 7.08
C PRO A 38 -8.59 45.24 8.24
N LEU A 39 -7.29 45.14 7.97
CA LEU A 39 -6.24 44.99 8.98
C LEU A 39 -5.48 46.32 9.11
N ARG A 40 -4.89 46.56 10.28
CA ARG A 40 -4.15 47.81 10.54
C ARG A 40 -3.04 48.06 9.53
N GLY A 41 -2.35 47.01 9.07
CA GLY A 41 -1.27 47.13 8.10
C GLY A 41 -0.22 48.15 8.56
N ASP A 42 0.17 49.05 7.67
CA ASP A 42 1.19 50.08 7.93
C ASP A 42 0.68 51.23 8.81
N SER A 43 -0.63 51.32 9.08
CA SER A 43 -1.17 52.32 10.00
C SER A 43 -0.79 52.07 11.46
N ASP A 44 -0.44 50.83 11.82
CA ASP A 44 0.10 50.45 13.13
C ASP A 44 1.18 49.36 12.96
N PRO A 45 2.45 49.75 12.79
CA PRO A 45 3.56 48.81 12.57
C PRO A 45 3.78 47.81 13.70
N ASN A 46 3.29 48.08 14.92
CA ASN A 46 3.44 47.16 16.05
C ASN A 46 2.45 45.99 15.99
N GLN A 47 1.29 46.19 15.35
CA GLN A 47 0.23 45.19 15.23
C GLN A 47 -0.37 45.14 13.81
N PRO A 48 0.44 44.95 12.77
CA PRO A 48 0.00 45.20 11.39
C PRO A 48 -0.98 44.15 10.86
N LYS A 49 -1.04 42.97 11.48
CA LYS A 49 -1.94 41.87 11.11
C LYS A 49 -3.24 41.84 11.91
N VAL A 50 -3.44 42.78 12.84
CA VAL A 50 -4.65 42.85 13.68
C VAL A 50 -5.77 43.55 12.91
N ALA A 51 -7.01 43.07 13.07
CA ALA A 51 -8.19 43.72 12.50
C ALA A 51 -8.29 45.19 12.95
N ALA A 52 -8.56 46.09 12.01
CA ALA A 52 -8.74 47.52 12.30
C ALA A 52 -10.16 47.86 12.79
N VAL A 53 -11.07 46.87 12.74
CA VAL A 53 -12.47 46.99 13.16
C VAL A 53 -12.85 45.81 14.07
N GLU A 54 -13.98 45.96 14.77
CA GLU A 54 -14.64 44.86 15.48
C GLU A 54 -15.05 43.79 14.45
N TRP A 55 -14.28 42.71 14.38
CA TRP A 55 -14.41 41.75 13.29
C TRP A 55 -15.40 40.61 13.60
N SER A 56 -15.86 40.46 14.85
CA SER A 56 -16.75 39.35 15.23
C SER A 56 -18.11 39.43 14.54
N ALA A 57 -18.62 40.65 14.27
CA ALA A 57 -19.81 40.84 13.44
C ALA A 57 -19.70 40.15 12.06
N PHE A 58 -18.51 40.16 11.46
CA PHE A 58 -18.25 39.62 10.12
C PHE A 58 -18.06 38.09 10.09
N GLN A 59 -18.14 37.43 11.26
CA GLN A 59 -18.27 35.98 11.34
C GLN A 59 -19.69 35.49 11.01
N ASN A 60 -20.68 36.40 11.04
CA ASN A 60 -22.10 36.08 10.83
C ASN A 60 -22.73 36.82 9.63
N ARG A 61 -22.03 37.78 9.02
CA ARG A 61 -22.48 38.49 7.81
C ARG A 61 -21.30 38.90 6.92
N LEU A 62 -21.59 39.20 5.65
CA LEU A 62 -20.65 39.86 4.75
C LEU A 62 -20.57 41.37 5.04
N PRO A 63 -19.42 42.02 4.76
CA PRO A 63 -19.34 43.47 4.73
C PRO A 63 -20.21 44.04 3.61
N THR A 64 -20.59 45.32 3.72
CA THR A 64 -21.33 46.07 2.69
C THR A 64 -20.36 46.83 1.77
N ASP A 65 -20.81 47.19 0.56
CA ASP A 65 -19.97 47.96 -0.37
C ASP A 65 -19.63 49.38 0.15
N ALA A 66 -20.44 49.93 1.05
CA ALA A 66 -20.15 51.18 1.74
C ALA A 66 -19.04 50.99 2.79
N GLU A 67 -19.07 49.89 3.55
CA GLU A 67 -18.00 49.53 4.49
C GLU A 67 -16.67 49.30 3.77
N LEU A 68 -16.67 48.57 2.64
CA LEU A 68 -15.45 48.34 1.85
C LEU A 68 -14.85 49.64 1.31
N ARG A 69 -15.68 50.54 0.78
CA ARG A 69 -15.23 51.86 0.29
C ARG A 69 -14.64 52.70 1.43
N ASN A 70 -15.33 52.78 2.56
CA ASN A 70 -14.86 53.49 3.74
C ASN A 70 -13.50 52.94 4.22
N TRP A 71 -13.34 51.62 4.31
CA TRP A 71 -12.11 51.03 4.83
C TRP A 71 -10.88 51.23 3.94
N PHE A 72 -11.02 51.01 2.63
CA PHE A 72 -9.86 50.97 1.72
C PHE A 72 -9.66 52.27 0.93
N LEU A 73 -10.71 53.07 0.67
CA LEU A 73 -10.59 54.32 -0.08
C LEU A 73 -10.53 55.56 0.84
N GLU A 74 -11.36 55.59 1.89
CA GLU A 74 -11.44 56.75 2.80
C GLU A 74 -10.42 56.64 3.94
N LYS A 75 -10.43 55.52 4.68
CA LYS A 75 -9.51 55.26 5.80
C LYS A 75 -8.16 54.68 5.37
N GLN A 76 -8.04 54.26 4.11
CA GLN A 76 -6.80 53.83 3.48
C GLN A 76 -6.02 52.72 4.22
N TYR A 77 -6.72 51.76 4.83
CA TYR A 77 -6.06 50.62 5.46
C TYR A 77 -5.31 49.77 4.42
N THR A 78 -4.05 49.42 4.70
CA THR A 78 -3.19 48.68 3.75
C THR A 78 -3.26 47.16 3.89
N GLY A 79 -3.93 46.66 4.94
CA GLY A 79 -4.09 45.25 5.19
C GLY A 79 -5.50 44.73 4.91
N LEU A 80 -5.60 43.55 4.29
CA LEU A 80 -6.85 42.86 4.02
C LEU A 80 -6.86 41.49 4.71
N GLY A 81 -7.89 41.24 5.50
CA GLY A 81 -8.18 39.98 6.16
C GLY A 81 -9.38 39.27 5.54
N ILE A 82 -9.35 37.94 5.52
CA ILE A 82 -10.46 37.10 5.08
C ILE A 82 -10.89 36.26 6.29
N VAL A 83 -12.15 36.40 6.70
CA VAL A 83 -12.73 35.66 7.83
C VAL A 83 -13.06 34.24 7.39
N CYS A 84 -12.60 33.26 8.16
CA CYS A 84 -12.85 31.83 7.94
C CYS A 84 -14.08 31.38 8.73
N GLY A 85 -14.79 30.36 8.23
CA GLY A 85 -16.01 29.83 8.86
C GLY A 85 -17.23 29.81 7.95
N PRO A 86 -18.44 29.63 8.51
CA PRO A 86 -19.67 29.35 7.76
C PRO A 86 -20.08 30.42 6.76
N VAL A 87 -19.90 31.72 7.08
CA VAL A 87 -20.26 32.81 6.15
C VAL A 87 -19.44 32.75 4.86
N SER A 88 -18.14 32.49 4.99
CA SER A 88 -17.23 32.39 3.83
C SER A 88 -17.16 30.97 3.25
N SER A 89 -17.81 29.98 3.90
CA SER A 89 -17.60 28.54 3.67
C SER A 89 -16.13 28.19 3.45
N LEU A 90 -15.24 28.73 4.30
CA LEU A 90 -13.79 28.73 4.07
C LEU A 90 -12.99 28.20 5.26
N ALA A 91 -12.02 27.34 4.97
CA ALA A 91 -10.93 26.98 5.87
C ALA A 91 -9.58 27.14 5.16
N VAL A 92 -8.53 27.51 5.91
CA VAL A 92 -7.20 27.77 5.37
C VAL A 92 -6.17 26.99 6.15
N LEU A 93 -5.32 26.24 5.45
CA LEU A 93 -4.16 25.59 6.03
C LEU A 93 -2.93 26.47 5.82
N ASP A 94 -2.50 27.10 6.90
CA ASP A 94 -1.36 28.02 6.97
C ASP A 94 -0.12 27.28 7.51
N PHE A 95 1.02 27.42 6.84
CA PHE A 95 2.27 26.75 7.22
C PHE A 95 3.31 27.76 7.70
N ASP A 96 3.81 27.54 8.91
CA ASP A 96 4.93 28.31 9.47
C ASP A 96 6.29 27.65 9.23
N ASP A 97 6.32 26.32 9.07
CA ASP A 97 7.55 25.55 8.83
C ASP A 97 7.65 25.00 7.40
N ALA A 98 8.77 25.27 6.73
CA ALA A 98 9.04 24.84 5.37
C ALA A 98 9.16 23.30 5.23
N ASN A 99 9.63 22.60 6.26
CA ASN A 99 9.68 21.14 6.23
C ASN A 99 8.29 20.52 6.34
N CYS A 100 7.44 21.09 7.20
CA CYS A 100 6.04 20.73 7.36
C CYS A 100 5.27 20.91 6.04
N ALA A 101 5.38 22.08 5.39
CA ALA A 101 4.75 22.35 4.11
C ALA A 101 5.18 21.35 3.02
N ARG A 102 6.49 21.06 2.93
CA ARG A 102 7.02 20.06 1.97
C ARG A 102 6.55 18.64 2.26
N ALA A 103 6.47 18.25 3.54
CA ALA A 103 5.97 16.94 3.93
C ALA A 103 4.48 16.80 3.59
N PHE A 104 3.68 17.84 3.86
CA PHE A 104 2.27 17.87 3.49
C PHE A 104 2.08 17.73 1.98
N ALA A 105 2.80 18.53 1.18
CA ALA A 105 2.69 18.47 -0.28
C ALA A 105 3.08 17.10 -0.87
N ARG A 106 3.96 16.35 -0.21
CA ARG A 106 4.33 14.98 -0.61
C ARG A 106 3.29 13.94 -0.22
N LEU A 107 2.68 14.08 0.95
CA LEU A 107 1.72 13.11 1.49
C LEU A 107 0.30 13.31 0.96
N CYS A 108 -0.08 14.57 0.73
CA CYS A 108 -1.40 15.00 0.27
C CYS A 108 -1.29 15.90 -0.97
N PRO A 109 -0.66 15.46 -2.08
CA PRO A 109 -0.46 16.30 -3.26
C PRO A 109 -1.78 16.78 -3.86
N ASP A 110 -2.84 15.98 -3.76
CA ASP A 110 -4.18 16.34 -4.24
C ASP A 110 -4.81 17.52 -3.48
N LEU A 111 -4.47 17.69 -2.20
CA LEU A 111 -4.93 18.82 -1.38
C LEU A 111 -4.11 20.10 -1.61
N THR A 112 -3.06 20.06 -2.42
CA THR A 112 -2.29 21.26 -2.81
C THR A 112 -2.81 21.94 -4.07
N ASN A 113 -3.67 21.26 -4.84
CA ASN A 113 -4.31 21.79 -6.03
C ASN A 113 -5.55 22.60 -5.62
N THR A 114 -5.34 23.80 -5.11
CA THR A 114 -6.39 24.70 -4.61
C THR A 114 -5.90 26.16 -4.65
N PHE A 115 -6.81 27.12 -4.45
CA PHE A 115 -6.43 28.53 -4.30
C PHE A 115 -5.33 28.68 -3.24
N THR A 116 -4.19 29.25 -3.65
CA THR A 116 -2.99 29.29 -2.80
C THR A 116 -2.39 30.68 -2.77
N VAL A 117 -2.22 31.22 -1.57
CA VAL A 117 -1.52 32.49 -1.31
C VAL A 117 -0.17 32.19 -0.65
N LEU A 118 0.89 32.90 -1.03
CA LEU A 118 2.18 32.81 -0.36
C LEU A 118 2.25 33.83 0.79
N SER A 119 2.74 33.38 1.94
CA SER A 119 3.04 34.23 3.08
C SER A 119 4.20 35.18 2.77
N ALA A 120 4.17 36.36 3.36
CA ALA A 120 5.13 37.40 2.98
C ALA A 120 6.60 37.07 3.29
N ASN A 121 6.94 36.81 4.56
CA ASN A 121 8.33 36.64 4.99
C ASN A 121 8.97 35.35 4.44
N ARG A 122 8.25 34.22 4.57
CA ARG A 122 8.82 32.88 4.34
C ARG A 122 8.42 32.28 2.99
N ARG A 123 7.56 32.96 2.23
CA ARG A 123 6.97 32.48 0.96
C ARG A 123 6.40 31.07 1.11
N LEU A 124 5.76 30.81 2.24
CA LEU A 124 5.13 29.52 2.54
C LEU A 124 3.68 29.52 2.09
N PRO A 125 3.15 28.37 1.61
CA PRO A 125 1.82 28.31 1.05
C PRO A 125 0.73 28.34 2.13
N HIS A 126 -0.30 29.15 1.90
CA HIS A 126 -1.59 29.09 2.57
C HIS A 126 -2.56 28.43 1.59
N TYR A 127 -3.03 27.21 1.89
CA TYR A 127 -3.98 26.50 1.04
C TYR A 127 -5.40 26.81 1.49
N TYR A 128 -6.19 27.43 0.61
CA TYR A 128 -7.58 27.80 0.88
C TYR A 128 -8.49 26.67 0.42
N PHE A 129 -9.50 26.36 1.22
CA PHE A 129 -10.42 25.26 0.94
C PHE A 129 -11.87 25.69 1.17
N HIS A 130 -12.74 25.30 0.24
CA HIS A 130 -14.18 25.42 0.44
C HIS A 130 -14.65 24.34 1.43
N VAL A 131 -15.52 24.73 2.37
CA VAL A 131 -16.07 23.87 3.42
C VAL A 131 -17.59 23.78 3.23
N PRO A 132 -18.11 22.64 2.74
CA PRO A 132 -19.54 22.37 2.70
C PRO A 132 -20.17 22.38 4.11
N GLU A 133 -21.44 22.75 4.22
CA GLU A 133 -22.16 22.89 5.50
C GLU A 133 -22.16 21.60 6.35
N ASP A 134 -22.16 20.44 5.70
CA ASP A 134 -22.19 19.11 6.34
C ASP A 134 -20.80 18.62 6.81
N VAL A 135 -19.73 19.37 6.53
CA VAL A 135 -18.36 18.95 6.84
C VAL A 135 -17.86 19.66 8.11
N PRO A 136 -17.69 18.95 9.24
CA PRO A 136 -17.27 19.56 10.48
C PRO A 136 -15.77 19.90 10.45
N VAL A 137 -15.43 21.18 10.35
CA VAL A 137 -14.06 21.67 10.42
C VAL A 137 -13.84 22.48 11.70
N ARG A 138 -12.82 22.13 12.47
CA ARG A 138 -12.41 22.85 13.67
C ARG A 138 -11.05 23.49 13.49
N THR A 139 -10.92 24.71 14.00
CA THR A 139 -9.65 25.41 14.08
C THR A 139 -8.66 24.60 14.91
N ARG A 140 -7.43 24.49 14.42
CA ARG A 140 -6.36 23.77 15.11
C ARG A 140 -5.04 24.48 14.90
N ARG A 141 -4.40 24.86 15.99
CA ARG A 141 -3.07 25.48 15.96
C ARG A 141 -1.99 24.50 16.37
N THR A 142 -0.86 24.54 15.67
CA THR A 142 0.35 23.80 16.03
C THR A 142 1.56 24.70 15.81
N ALA A 143 2.69 24.43 16.47
CA ALA A 143 3.88 25.27 16.31
C ALA A 143 4.46 25.30 14.87
N GLN A 144 4.00 24.41 13.99
CA GLN A 144 4.52 24.26 12.62
C GLN A 144 3.51 24.65 11.52
N ALA A 145 2.21 24.68 11.86
CA ALA A 145 1.12 24.96 10.93
C ALA A 145 -0.20 25.17 11.67
N ASP A 146 -1.04 26.04 11.12
CA ASP A 146 -2.35 26.39 11.64
C ASP A 146 -3.44 26.05 10.63
N PHE A 147 -4.39 25.23 11.05
CA PHE A 147 -5.61 24.99 10.28
C PHE A 147 -6.70 25.95 10.78
N GLN A 148 -6.87 27.04 10.05
CA GLN A 148 -7.73 28.17 10.38
C GLN A 148 -9.14 27.92 9.81
N ALA A 149 -10.15 27.84 10.69
CA ALA A 149 -11.55 27.59 10.33
C ALA A 149 -12.46 28.58 11.07
N TYR A 150 -13.64 28.16 11.56
CA TYR A 150 -14.55 29.04 12.29
C TYR A 150 -13.86 29.78 13.45
N GLY A 151 -14.15 31.07 13.59
CA GLY A 151 -13.58 31.95 14.62
C GLY A 151 -12.15 32.40 14.36
N THR A 152 -11.67 32.35 13.11
CA THR A 152 -10.35 32.84 12.71
C THR A 152 -10.41 33.65 11.42
N TYR A 153 -9.34 34.38 11.11
CA TYR A 153 -9.16 35.08 9.84
C TYR A 153 -7.71 34.99 9.39
N VAL A 154 -7.49 35.06 8.09
CA VAL A 154 -6.16 35.05 7.46
C VAL A 154 -5.87 36.36 6.75
N VAL A 155 -4.59 36.71 6.61
CA VAL A 155 -4.18 37.82 5.74
C VAL A 155 -4.37 37.39 4.28
N GLY A 156 -5.20 38.12 3.53
CA GLY A 156 -5.50 37.87 2.13
C GLY A 156 -4.53 38.60 1.19
N ALA A 157 -4.38 38.09 -0.03
CA ALA A 157 -3.75 38.85 -1.11
C ALA A 157 -4.66 40.00 -1.56
N PRO A 158 -4.17 41.12 -2.10
CA PRO A 158 -2.78 41.47 -2.37
C PRO A 158 -2.13 42.31 -1.24
N THR A 159 -2.45 42.04 0.04
CA THR A 159 -1.94 42.80 1.20
C THR A 159 -0.43 43.06 1.12
N ARG A 160 -0.04 44.30 1.41
CA ARG A 160 1.35 44.72 1.58
C ARG A 160 1.49 45.38 2.95
N ILE A 161 2.51 44.94 3.69
CA ILE A 161 2.87 45.50 5.00
C ILE A 161 4.38 45.73 4.92
N ALA A 162 4.84 46.98 4.88
CA ALA A 162 6.23 47.31 4.52
C ALA A 162 6.68 46.58 3.22
N ASP A 163 7.85 45.93 3.23
CA ASP A 163 8.38 45.16 2.08
C ASP A 163 7.72 43.78 1.89
N ASN A 164 6.86 43.40 2.83
CA ASN A 164 6.24 42.09 2.89
C ASN A 164 4.94 42.04 2.11
N ARG A 165 4.84 41.11 1.14
CA ARG A 165 3.68 40.98 0.26
C ARG A 165 3.06 39.57 0.31
N TRP A 166 1.74 39.53 0.46
CA TRP A 166 0.95 38.33 0.22
C TRP A 166 0.52 38.28 -1.24
N SER A 167 0.95 37.24 -1.95
CA SER A 167 0.70 37.11 -3.39
C SER A 167 0.03 35.79 -3.71
N VAL A 168 -0.93 35.83 -4.63
CA VAL A 168 -1.56 34.62 -5.18
C VAL A 168 -0.51 33.84 -5.98
N HIS A 169 -0.30 32.57 -5.63
CA HIS A 169 0.58 31.65 -6.35
C HIS A 169 -0.20 30.70 -7.24
N SER A 170 -1.33 30.16 -6.75
CA SER A 170 -2.30 29.46 -7.59
C SER A 170 -3.65 30.14 -7.50
N ASN A 171 -4.25 30.41 -8.66
CA ASN A 171 -5.54 31.07 -8.81
C ASN A 171 -6.66 30.07 -9.17
N ASP A 172 -6.49 28.81 -8.78
CA ASP A 172 -7.51 27.77 -8.91
C ASP A 172 -8.70 28.07 -7.97
N GLU A 173 -9.87 27.49 -8.26
CA GLU A 173 -10.99 27.56 -7.33
C GLU A 173 -10.66 26.79 -6.03
N PRO A 174 -11.03 27.30 -4.85
CA PRO A 174 -10.90 26.58 -3.59
C PRO A 174 -11.53 25.20 -3.66
N ARG A 175 -10.70 24.17 -3.48
CA ARG A 175 -11.15 22.78 -3.46
C ARG A 175 -12.11 22.55 -2.29
N SER A 176 -13.26 21.94 -2.56
CA SER A 176 -14.21 21.49 -1.54
C SER A 176 -13.64 20.34 -0.71
N LEU A 177 -13.61 20.49 0.61
CA LEU A 177 -13.19 19.44 1.53
C LEU A 177 -14.30 18.41 1.75
N THR A 178 -13.90 17.15 1.85
CA THR A 178 -14.73 16.07 2.39
C THR A 178 -14.35 15.78 3.85
N VAL A 179 -15.21 15.04 4.58
CA VAL A 179 -14.89 14.54 5.93
C VAL A 179 -13.58 13.74 5.96
N ALA A 180 -13.29 12.98 4.89
CA ALA A 180 -12.05 12.24 4.76
C ALA A 180 -10.83 13.18 4.63
N ASP A 181 -10.94 14.28 3.90
CA ASP A 181 -9.87 15.26 3.70
C ASP A 181 -9.52 15.97 4.99
N VAL A 182 -10.54 16.42 5.74
CA VAL A 182 -10.36 17.00 7.08
C VAL A 182 -9.65 16.00 7.99
N GLY A 183 -10.05 14.73 7.96
CA GLY A 183 -9.39 13.66 8.70
C GLY A 183 -7.94 13.42 8.29
N ARG A 184 -7.58 13.61 7.01
CA ARG A 184 -6.19 13.54 6.50
C ARG A 184 -5.36 14.71 7.00
N ILE A 185 -5.86 15.95 6.87
CA ILE A 185 -5.19 17.17 7.34
C ILE A 185 -4.94 17.10 8.85
N GLN A 186 -5.96 16.75 9.63
CA GLN A 186 -5.84 16.66 11.08
C GLN A 186 -4.86 15.55 11.52
N ALA A 187 -4.85 14.41 10.84
CA ALA A 187 -3.90 13.34 11.13
C ALA A 187 -2.46 13.75 10.82
N PHE A 188 -2.26 14.44 9.70
CA PHE A 188 -0.96 15.01 9.33
C PHE A 188 -0.45 15.96 10.41
N LEU A 189 -1.23 16.99 10.75
CA LEU A 189 -0.84 17.99 11.74
C LEU A 189 -0.55 17.38 13.10
N LYS A 190 -1.36 16.41 13.54
CA LYS A 190 -1.16 15.72 14.81
C LYS A 190 0.16 14.99 14.86
N ALA A 191 0.42 14.19 13.83
CA ALA A 191 1.56 13.33 13.84
C ALA A 191 2.84 14.13 13.58
N TYR A 192 2.82 15.12 12.69
CA TYR A 192 3.96 16.02 12.48
C TYR A 192 4.35 16.78 13.76
N ALA A 193 3.36 17.35 14.46
CA ALA A 193 3.60 18.04 15.73
C ALA A 193 4.20 17.11 16.79
N TYR A 194 3.75 15.85 16.88
CA TYR A 194 4.32 14.85 17.77
C TYR A 194 5.79 14.54 17.45
N HIS A 195 6.13 14.40 16.16
CA HIS A 195 7.51 14.16 15.73
C HIS A 195 8.41 15.38 15.96
N ALA A 196 7.92 16.58 15.70
CA ALA A 196 8.64 17.81 15.98
C ALA A 196 8.89 17.99 17.49
N ALA A 197 7.90 17.69 18.34
CA ALA A 197 8.05 17.71 19.79
C ALA A 197 9.04 16.65 20.29
N SER A 198 9.10 15.48 19.66
CA SER A 198 10.06 14.42 20.02
C SER A 198 11.51 14.74 19.65
N LYS A 199 11.76 15.82 18.89
CA LYS A 199 13.11 16.35 18.61
C LYS A 199 13.64 17.29 19.71
N LEU A 200 12.78 17.74 20.65
CA LEU A 200 13.13 18.77 21.66
C LEU A 200 13.79 18.21 22.94
N GLU A 201 13.89 16.90 23.12
CA GLU A 201 14.83 16.32 24.09
C GLU A 201 16.24 16.41 23.47
N PRO A 202 17.18 17.18 24.05
CA PRO A 202 18.53 17.22 23.52
C PRO A 202 19.08 15.80 23.62
N ALA A 203 19.31 15.19 22.46
CA ALA A 203 20.23 14.08 22.40
C ALA A 203 21.58 14.63 22.87
N ALA A 204 21.88 14.45 24.15
CA ALA A 204 23.21 14.57 24.73
C ALA A 204 24.09 13.42 24.22
N THR A 205 24.15 13.30 22.91
CA THR A 205 25.23 12.65 22.18
C THR A 205 25.71 13.73 21.24
N ALA A 206 26.90 14.25 21.55
CA ALA A 206 27.68 15.14 20.71
C ALA A 206 27.47 14.77 19.24
N PRO A 207 27.29 15.76 18.33
CA PRO A 207 26.92 15.47 16.96
C PRO A 207 27.97 14.53 16.38
N PHE A 208 27.57 13.27 16.21
CA PHE A 208 28.30 12.29 15.43
C PHE A 208 28.54 12.86 14.02
N SER A 209 27.74 13.84 13.57
CA SER A 209 28.00 14.59 12.34
C SER A 209 29.27 15.45 12.37
N ALA A 210 29.74 15.98 13.49
CA ALA A 210 31.01 16.75 13.51
C ALA A 210 32.24 15.83 13.56
N ALA A 211 32.12 14.68 14.21
CA ALA A 211 33.13 13.62 14.16
C ALA A 211 33.13 12.90 12.82
N LEU A 212 31.96 12.73 12.17
CA LEU A 212 31.83 12.18 10.83
C LEU A 212 32.17 13.20 9.74
N GLU A 213 31.96 14.51 9.92
CA GLU A 213 32.41 15.54 8.95
C GLU A 213 33.93 15.71 9.03
N ARG A 214 34.51 15.60 10.24
CA ARG A 214 35.97 15.52 10.39
C ARG A 214 36.52 14.18 9.88
N ALA A 215 35.84 13.06 10.07
CA ALA A 215 36.23 11.76 9.50
C ALA A 215 35.99 11.65 7.99
N GLU A 216 34.94 12.27 7.43
CA GLU A 216 34.64 12.34 5.98
C GLU A 216 35.57 13.32 5.25
N HIS A 217 36.17 14.28 5.96
CA HIS A 217 37.26 15.11 5.43
C HIS A 217 38.65 14.54 5.72
N GLN A 218 38.81 13.58 6.64
CA GLN A 218 40.11 12.97 6.99
C GLN A 218 40.30 11.50 6.57
N GLU A 219 39.30 10.80 6.03
CA GLU A 219 39.47 9.44 5.45
C GLU A 219 38.62 9.31 4.18
N GLN A 220 39.13 9.22 2.95
CA GLN A 220 40.45 8.86 2.43
C GLN A 220 40.70 9.68 1.17
N ALA A 221 41.70 10.57 1.19
CA ALA A 221 42.46 10.78 -0.04
C ALA A 221 43.04 9.40 -0.37
N VAL A 222 42.43 8.69 -1.32
CA VAL A 222 42.90 7.36 -1.73
C VAL A 222 44.38 7.51 -2.02
N SER A 223 45.25 6.86 -1.24
CA SER A 223 46.69 7.00 -1.44
C SER A 223 47.12 6.30 -2.74
N PRO A 224 48.21 6.74 -3.39
CA PRO A 224 48.76 6.01 -4.54
C PRO A 224 49.01 4.53 -4.22
N GLU A 225 49.45 4.25 -2.99
CA GLU A 225 49.72 2.91 -2.46
C GLU A 225 48.45 2.04 -2.37
N TYR A 226 47.30 2.63 -2.05
CA TYR A 226 46.03 1.91 -2.07
C TYR A 226 45.63 1.53 -3.50
N LEU A 227 45.76 2.46 -4.46
CA LEU A 227 45.45 2.18 -5.86
C LEU A 227 46.32 1.06 -6.42
N TYR A 228 47.60 1.04 -6.05
CA TYR A 228 48.54 -0.04 -6.36
C TYR A 228 48.04 -1.40 -5.86
N ARG A 229 47.74 -1.50 -4.55
CA ARG A 229 47.27 -2.76 -3.94
C ARG A 229 45.95 -3.23 -4.52
N TYR A 230 45.03 -2.29 -4.73
CA TYR A 230 43.73 -2.57 -5.33
C TYR A 230 43.86 -3.09 -6.76
N TYR A 231 44.72 -2.46 -7.57
CA TYR A 231 45.04 -2.92 -8.93
C TYR A 231 45.63 -4.34 -8.92
N ARG A 232 46.67 -4.60 -8.13
CA ARG A 232 47.33 -5.92 -8.08
C ARG A 232 46.37 -7.03 -7.64
N HIS A 233 45.50 -6.75 -6.68
CA HIS A 233 44.51 -7.72 -6.21
C HIS A 233 43.53 -8.12 -7.32
N ILE A 234 43.08 -7.17 -8.14
CA ILE A 234 42.08 -7.41 -9.19
C ILE A 234 42.73 -7.98 -10.46
N ALA A 235 43.97 -7.58 -10.77
CA ALA A 235 44.72 -8.08 -11.91
C ALA A 235 44.90 -9.61 -11.87
N LEU A 236 45.02 -10.18 -10.68
CA LEU A 236 45.10 -11.62 -10.44
C LEU A 236 43.78 -12.38 -10.65
N ARG A 237 42.64 -11.70 -10.90
CA ARG A 237 41.33 -12.36 -11.10
C ARG A 237 40.69 -12.05 -12.45
N LEU A 238 40.80 -10.81 -12.91
CA LEU A 238 40.08 -10.30 -14.09
C LEU A 238 40.97 -10.09 -15.32
N GLY A 239 42.29 -10.22 -15.17
CA GLY A 239 43.26 -9.88 -16.20
C GLY A 239 43.70 -8.41 -16.12
N ARG A 240 44.86 -8.14 -16.73
CA ARG A 240 45.66 -6.92 -16.49
C ARG A 240 44.97 -5.63 -16.94
N ASN A 241 44.32 -5.64 -18.10
CA ASN A 241 43.65 -4.47 -18.69
C ASN A 241 42.31 -4.13 -18.03
N GLU A 242 41.49 -5.15 -17.78
CA GLU A 242 40.21 -4.98 -17.10
C GLU A 242 40.42 -4.46 -15.67
N ALA A 243 41.46 -4.96 -14.98
CA ALA A 243 41.86 -4.44 -13.68
C ALA A 243 42.29 -2.96 -13.76
N LEU A 244 43.10 -2.59 -14.76
CA LEU A 244 43.57 -1.22 -14.92
C LEU A 244 42.41 -0.25 -15.20
N PHE A 245 41.47 -0.65 -16.06
CA PHE A 245 40.30 0.16 -16.38
C PHE A 245 39.41 0.39 -15.14
N ARG A 246 39.20 -0.63 -14.32
CA ARG A 246 38.41 -0.54 -13.08
C ARG A 246 39.10 0.32 -12.02
N THR A 247 40.40 0.13 -11.82
CA THR A 247 41.17 0.94 -10.87
C THR A 247 41.23 2.41 -11.31
N ALA A 248 41.45 2.68 -12.59
CA ALA A 248 41.45 4.04 -13.13
C ALA A 248 40.07 4.71 -13.02
N SER A 249 38.99 3.97 -13.27
CA SER A 249 37.62 4.45 -13.07
C SER A 249 37.32 4.77 -11.60
N TYR A 250 37.80 3.94 -10.68
CA TYR A 250 37.69 4.17 -9.24
C TYR A 250 38.46 5.42 -8.80
N ALA A 251 39.70 5.58 -9.26
CA ALA A 251 40.53 6.75 -8.97
C ALA A 251 39.88 8.05 -9.48
N ARG A 252 39.38 8.05 -10.73
CA ARG A 252 38.58 9.15 -11.30
C ARG A 252 37.38 9.50 -10.42
N ASP A 253 36.61 8.49 -9.99
CA ASP A 253 35.42 8.69 -9.14
C ASP A 253 35.78 9.19 -7.73
N CYS A 254 37.04 9.02 -7.30
CA CYS A 254 37.61 9.58 -6.07
C CYS A 254 38.28 10.96 -6.27
N GLY A 255 38.15 11.57 -7.45
CA GLY A 255 38.65 12.92 -7.72
C GLY A 255 40.10 13.00 -8.19
N TRP A 256 40.76 11.87 -8.51
CA TRP A 256 42.11 11.88 -9.06
C TRP A 256 42.13 12.45 -10.48
N THR A 257 43.18 13.21 -10.82
CA THR A 257 43.41 13.66 -12.19
C THR A 257 43.93 12.52 -13.06
N LYS A 258 43.67 12.60 -14.37
CA LYS A 258 44.18 11.63 -15.34
C LYS A 258 45.71 11.49 -15.27
N THR A 259 46.42 12.60 -15.09
CA THR A 259 47.89 12.64 -14.98
C THR A 259 48.36 11.91 -13.72
N ALA A 260 47.75 12.19 -12.56
CA ALA A 260 48.11 11.50 -11.31
C ALA A 260 47.89 9.98 -11.37
N VAL A 261 46.85 9.51 -12.08
CA VAL A 261 46.61 8.07 -12.27
C VAL A 261 47.61 7.44 -13.23
N LEU A 262 48.02 8.16 -14.29
CA LEU A 262 49.08 7.70 -15.19
C LEU A 262 50.40 7.53 -14.42
N ASP A 263 50.78 8.52 -13.63
CA ASP A 263 52.02 8.49 -12.85
C ASP A 263 52.01 7.36 -11.81
N ALA A 264 50.86 7.07 -11.20
CA ALA A 264 50.76 6.07 -10.13
C ALA A 264 50.66 4.61 -10.63
N LEU A 265 49.99 4.35 -11.76
CA LEU A 265 49.62 2.99 -12.18
C LEU A 265 50.31 2.48 -13.44
N LEU A 266 50.93 3.34 -14.24
CA LEU A 266 51.44 2.94 -15.55
C LEU A 266 52.68 2.04 -15.42
N ASP A 267 53.65 2.38 -14.58
CA ASP A 267 54.85 1.56 -14.38
C ASP A 267 54.50 0.23 -13.70
N VAL A 268 53.53 0.27 -12.78
CA VAL A 268 52.97 -0.92 -12.12
C VAL A 268 52.34 -1.87 -13.14
N HIS A 269 51.62 -1.33 -14.12
CA HIS A 269 50.98 -2.10 -15.18
C HIS A 269 52.01 -2.78 -16.11
N VAL A 270 53.12 -2.11 -16.40
CA VAL A 270 54.19 -2.65 -17.28
C VAL A 270 54.85 -3.89 -16.66
N VAL A 271 55.13 -3.84 -15.35
CA VAL A 271 55.82 -4.91 -14.62
C VAL A 271 54.87 -6.01 -14.12
N GLN A 272 53.55 -5.81 -14.16
CA GLN A 272 52.58 -6.79 -13.66
C GLN A 272 52.59 -8.07 -14.52
N PRO A 273 52.77 -9.26 -13.90
CA PRO A 273 52.76 -10.52 -14.62
C PRO A 273 51.38 -10.84 -15.21
N PRO A 274 51.34 -11.55 -16.37
CA PRO A 274 50.09 -11.97 -17.00
C PRO A 274 49.36 -13.01 -16.14
N HIS A 275 48.04 -12.96 -16.13
CA HIS A 275 47.19 -13.90 -15.36
C HIS A 275 47.12 -15.31 -16.01
N ARG A 276 47.47 -15.44 -17.31
CA ARG A 276 47.49 -16.70 -18.08
C ARG A 276 48.65 -16.67 -19.09
N SER A 277 49.00 -17.82 -19.67
CA SER A 277 49.94 -17.88 -20.81
C SER A 277 49.48 -16.94 -21.92
N HIS A 278 50.29 -15.93 -22.20
CA HIS A 278 50.05 -14.91 -23.22
C HIS A 278 51.25 -14.85 -24.17
N LYS A 279 51.04 -14.29 -25.37
CA LYS A 279 52.14 -14.01 -26.30
C LYS A 279 53.13 -13.02 -25.65
N PRO A 280 54.44 -13.14 -25.88
CA PRO A 280 55.41 -12.20 -25.33
C PRO A 280 55.13 -10.79 -25.84
N GLU A 281 54.82 -9.89 -24.90
CA GLU A 281 54.62 -8.45 -25.13
C GLU A 281 55.87 -7.68 -24.71
N THR A 282 56.24 -6.64 -25.46
CA THR A 282 57.33 -5.75 -25.03
C THR A 282 56.85 -4.78 -23.95
N PRO A 283 57.73 -4.32 -23.04
CA PRO A 283 57.40 -3.29 -22.05
C PRO A 283 56.78 -2.02 -22.68
N GLU A 284 57.24 -1.66 -23.88
CA GLU A 284 56.74 -0.50 -24.62
C GLU A 284 55.29 -0.68 -25.09
N GLN A 285 54.94 -1.87 -25.59
CA GLN A 285 53.56 -2.21 -25.96
C GLN A 285 52.62 -2.13 -24.76
N ARG A 286 53.09 -2.60 -23.59
CA ARG A 286 52.34 -2.56 -22.32
C ARG A 286 52.10 -1.13 -21.84
N ARG A 287 53.10 -0.25 -21.99
CA ARG A 287 52.99 1.16 -21.64
C ARG A 287 51.95 1.87 -22.52
N GLN A 288 51.95 1.60 -23.83
CA GLN A 288 50.96 2.17 -24.74
C GLN A 288 49.53 1.68 -24.46
N GLU A 289 49.37 0.38 -24.21
CA GLU A 289 48.09 -0.24 -23.83
C GLU A 289 47.52 0.33 -22.52
N GLY A 290 48.37 0.44 -21.49
CA GLY A 290 48.00 1.00 -20.20
C GLY A 290 47.57 2.46 -20.30
N SER A 291 48.31 3.27 -21.06
CA SER A 291 47.95 4.68 -21.31
C SER A 291 46.60 4.82 -22.01
N ARG A 292 46.34 4.03 -23.05
CA ARG A 292 45.03 4.02 -23.75
C ARG A 292 43.88 3.59 -22.83
N THR A 293 44.13 2.64 -21.94
CA THR A 293 43.12 2.14 -20.98
C THR A 293 42.74 3.19 -19.95
N ILE A 294 43.73 3.87 -19.37
CA ILE A 294 43.51 4.98 -18.43
C ILE A 294 42.81 6.15 -19.15
N GLN A 295 43.25 6.48 -20.38
CA GLN A 295 42.58 7.47 -21.21
C GLN A 295 41.10 7.13 -21.44
N SER A 296 40.79 5.87 -21.74
CA SER A 296 39.41 5.41 -21.93
C SER A 296 38.59 5.54 -20.65
N ALA A 297 39.15 5.22 -19.48
CA ALA A 297 38.45 5.40 -18.21
C ALA A 297 38.10 6.88 -17.95
N PHE A 298 38.98 7.81 -18.30
CA PHE A 298 38.76 9.24 -18.10
C PHE A 298 37.92 9.95 -19.18
N ARG A 299 37.54 9.26 -20.27
CA ARG A 299 36.56 9.79 -21.24
C ARG A 299 35.16 9.92 -20.66
N TYR A 300 34.84 9.15 -19.62
CA TYR A 300 33.55 9.20 -18.95
C TYR A 300 33.59 10.20 -17.79
N ALA A 301 32.51 10.94 -17.57
CA ALA A 301 32.36 11.80 -16.40
C ALA A 301 32.45 10.97 -15.10
N ALA A 302 33.04 11.56 -14.05
CA ALA A 302 33.11 10.95 -12.73
C ALA A 302 31.70 10.57 -12.26
N ARG A 303 31.51 9.32 -11.84
CA ARG A 303 30.25 8.89 -11.20
C ARG A 303 30.23 9.58 -9.84
N SER A 304 29.53 10.71 -9.79
CA SER A 304 29.54 11.55 -8.63
C SER A 304 29.15 10.79 -7.35
N ARG A 305 30.03 10.81 -6.34
CA ARG A 305 29.70 10.47 -4.95
C ARG A 305 28.65 11.43 -4.34
N LEU A 306 28.20 12.46 -5.08
CA LEU A 306 27.06 13.33 -4.72
C LEU A 306 25.70 12.59 -4.65
N ILE A 307 25.65 11.29 -4.92
CA ILE A 307 24.42 10.51 -4.71
C ILE A 307 23.90 10.71 -3.28
N SER A 308 24.77 10.82 -2.25
CA SER A 308 24.34 10.95 -0.84
C SER A 308 23.61 12.26 -0.50
N LYS A 309 23.90 13.39 -1.16
CA LYS A 309 23.30 14.70 -0.84
C LYS A 309 21.91 14.91 -1.45
N GLN A 310 21.46 14.03 -2.35
CA GLN A 310 20.22 14.19 -3.12
C GLN A 310 19.29 12.96 -3.12
N ILE A 311 19.53 11.97 -2.25
CA ILE A 311 18.64 10.81 -2.11
C ILE A 311 17.31 11.25 -1.45
N ARG A 312 16.31 11.59 -2.28
CA ARG A 312 14.93 11.83 -1.83
C ARG A 312 14.19 10.50 -1.69
N GLY A 313 14.52 9.70 -0.66
CA GLY A 313 13.83 8.44 -0.36
C GLY A 313 14.76 7.28 -0.01
N LEU A 314 14.23 6.06 0.07
CA LEU A 314 15.02 4.86 0.32
C LEU A 314 15.84 4.48 -0.94
N PRO A 315 17.13 4.11 -0.83
CA PRO A 315 17.92 3.70 -2.00
C PRO A 315 17.35 2.47 -2.71
N ASN A 316 17.44 2.44 -4.04
CA ASN A 316 16.88 1.37 -4.87
C ASN A 316 17.46 -0.01 -4.51
N ALA A 317 18.75 -0.14 -4.22
CA ALA A 317 19.37 -1.40 -3.81
C ALA A 317 18.76 -1.95 -2.51
N ILE A 318 18.45 -1.07 -1.54
CA ILE A 318 17.79 -1.45 -0.29
C ILE A 318 16.34 -1.87 -0.56
N ARG A 319 15.60 -1.11 -1.38
CA ARG A 319 14.23 -1.45 -1.77
C ARG A 319 14.18 -2.84 -2.41
N GLU A 320 15.04 -3.10 -3.38
CA GLU A 320 15.11 -4.39 -4.10
C GLU A 320 15.50 -5.54 -3.16
N SER A 321 16.49 -5.34 -2.28
CA SER A 321 16.88 -6.35 -1.28
C SER A 321 15.76 -6.67 -0.29
N LEU A 322 15.02 -5.66 0.18
CA LEU A 322 13.84 -5.84 1.02
C LEU A 322 12.75 -6.64 0.29
N LEU A 323 12.50 -6.34 -0.98
CA LEU A 323 11.47 -7.03 -1.78
C LEU A 323 11.84 -8.49 -2.05
N GLN A 324 13.10 -8.77 -2.39
CA GLN A 324 13.62 -10.13 -2.58
C GLN A 324 13.44 -11.01 -1.34
N ARG A 325 13.51 -10.42 -0.15
CA ARG A 325 13.32 -11.10 1.13
C ARG A 325 11.86 -11.09 1.62
N SER A 326 10.91 -10.75 0.76
CA SER A 326 9.48 -10.62 1.12
C SER A 326 9.18 -9.57 2.20
N GLN A 327 10.08 -8.63 2.46
CA GLN A 327 9.96 -7.56 3.46
C GLN A 327 9.34 -6.27 2.87
N VAL A 328 8.32 -6.41 2.03
CA VAL A 328 7.63 -5.27 1.38
C VAL A 328 6.98 -4.31 2.38
N ALA A 329 6.55 -4.82 3.55
CA ALA A 329 6.00 -3.99 4.61
C ALA A 329 7.05 -3.01 5.15
N VAL A 330 8.27 -3.47 5.37
CA VAL A 330 9.39 -2.64 5.82
C VAL A 330 9.73 -1.58 4.78
N ALA A 331 9.84 -1.97 3.50
CA ALA A 331 10.18 -1.03 2.43
C ALA A 331 9.17 0.12 2.33
N ARG A 332 7.86 -0.22 2.35
CA ARG A 332 6.77 0.77 2.33
C ARG A 332 6.76 1.67 3.56
N VAL A 333 7.01 1.12 4.76
CA VAL A 333 7.06 1.89 6.00
C VAL A 333 8.25 2.84 6.02
N LEU A 334 9.44 2.38 5.61
CA LEU A 334 10.64 3.23 5.52
C LEU A 334 10.44 4.37 4.53
N ASP A 335 10.00 4.09 3.30
CA ASP A 335 9.72 5.14 2.31
C ASP A 335 8.62 6.08 2.80
N GLY A 336 7.55 5.57 3.41
CA GLY A 336 6.47 6.40 3.93
C GLY A 336 6.91 7.33 5.07
N LEU A 337 7.75 6.86 5.99
CA LEU A 337 8.29 7.67 7.08
C LEU A 337 9.24 8.75 6.53
N LEU A 338 10.09 8.41 5.56
CA LEU A 338 10.96 9.37 4.88
C LEU A 338 10.14 10.43 4.11
N MET A 339 9.06 10.02 3.43
CA MET A 339 8.15 10.94 2.73
C MET A 339 7.45 11.89 3.70
N ALA A 340 7.08 11.40 4.88
CA ALA A 340 6.51 12.20 5.97
C ALA A 340 7.52 13.12 6.67
N GLY A 341 8.80 13.09 6.29
CA GLY A 341 9.84 13.95 6.85
C GLY A 341 10.50 13.42 8.13
N VAL A 342 10.29 12.15 8.48
CA VAL A 342 11.01 11.50 9.58
C VAL A 342 12.46 11.26 9.14
N GLN A 343 13.39 11.97 9.76
CA GLN A 343 14.82 11.90 9.43
C GLN A 343 15.49 10.69 10.09
N ALA A 344 16.63 10.27 9.55
CA ALA A 344 17.48 9.26 10.17
C ALA A 344 17.84 9.65 11.61
N GLY A 345 17.83 8.69 12.52
CA GLY A 345 18.09 8.88 13.94
C GLY A 345 16.92 9.43 14.77
N ALA A 346 15.85 9.94 14.13
CA ALA A 346 14.67 10.46 14.84
C ALA A 346 13.95 9.35 15.62
N ARG A 347 13.45 9.69 16.81
CA ARG A 347 12.65 8.79 17.65
C ARG A 347 11.17 8.94 17.31
N PHE A 348 10.45 7.83 17.31
CA PHE A 348 9.01 7.80 17.08
C PHE A 348 8.33 6.63 17.76
N THR A 349 7.02 6.70 17.96
CA THR A 349 6.22 5.59 18.51
C THR A 349 5.42 4.89 17.43
N GLU A 350 5.01 3.64 17.69
CA GLU A 350 4.11 2.88 16.78
C GLU A 350 2.87 3.70 16.42
N ARG A 351 2.27 4.38 17.40
CA ARG A 351 1.06 5.19 17.20
C ARG A 351 1.31 6.36 16.25
N ALA A 352 2.42 7.10 16.45
CA ALA A 352 2.78 8.22 15.59
C ALA A 352 3.04 7.77 14.15
N ALA A 353 3.78 6.67 13.97
CA ALA A 353 4.00 6.06 12.66
C ALA A 353 2.68 5.63 12.01
N CYS A 354 1.76 5.02 12.75
CA CYS A 354 0.44 4.67 12.21
C CYS A 354 -0.37 5.91 11.79
N GLU A 355 -0.36 6.97 12.58
CA GLU A 355 -1.10 8.20 12.28
C GLU A 355 -0.55 8.91 11.03
N LEU A 356 0.78 8.98 10.86
CA LEU A 356 1.42 9.50 9.64
C LEU A 356 1.11 8.64 8.42
N LEU A 357 1.34 7.33 8.53
CA LEU A 357 1.34 6.44 7.37
C LEU A 357 -0.09 6.07 6.93
N ARG A 358 -1.10 6.30 7.78
CA ARG A 358 -2.52 6.15 7.42
C ARG A 358 -2.91 7.07 6.26
N ILE A 359 -2.32 8.26 6.17
CA ILE A 359 -2.56 9.22 5.08
C ILE A 359 -2.20 8.59 3.72
N VAL A 360 -1.15 7.77 3.73
CA VAL A 360 -0.61 7.07 2.57
C VAL A 360 -1.29 5.71 2.33
N GLY A 361 -2.30 5.36 3.14
CA GLY A 361 -3.01 4.09 3.07
C GLY A 361 -2.26 2.89 3.66
N ILE A 362 -1.22 3.11 4.47
CA ILE A 362 -0.54 2.03 5.20
C ILE A 362 -1.27 1.79 6.53
N GLY A 363 -1.82 0.60 6.69
CA GLY A 363 -2.55 0.22 7.90
C GLY A 363 -1.64 -0.17 9.08
N ARG A 364 -2.22 -0.14 10.29
CA ARG A 364 -1.52 -0.49 11.55
C ARG A 364 -0.82 -1.85 11.51
N ARG A 365 -1.45 -2.87 10.93
CA ARG A 365 -0.86 -4.23 10.82
C ARG A 365 0.45 -4.22 10.02
N THR A 366 0.54 -3.41 8.96
CA THR A 366 1.76 -3.28 8.15
C THR A 366 2.87 -2.59 8.93
N VAL A 367 2.54 -1.53 9.68
CA VAL A 367 3.49 -0.85 10.56
C VAL A 367 4.02 -1.79 11.64
N GLN A 368 3.14 -2.53 12.32
CA GLN A 368 3.54 -3.52 13.32
C GLN A 368 4.40 -4.65 12.74
N ALA A 369 4.06 -5.13 11.54
CA ALA A 369 4.86 -6.14 10.85
C ALA A 369 6.27 -5.61 10.52
N ALA A 370 6.38 -4.35 10.08
CA ALA A 370 7.66 -3.73 9.80
C ALA A 370 8.52 -3.51 11.05
N LEU A 371 7.92 -3.04 12.15
CA LEU A 371 8.64 -2.77 13.41
C LEU A 371 9.14 -4.04 14.11
N LYS A 372 8.50 -5.19 13.87
CA LYS A 372 8.91 -6.50 14.42
C LYS A 372 9.92 -7.24 13.54
N MET A 373 10.28 -6.69 12.38
CA MET A 373 11.08 -7.40 11.39
C MET A 373 12.59 -7.27 11.68
N PHE A 374 13.30 -8.36 11.48
CA PHE A 374 14.75 -8.45 11.64
C PHE A 374 15.47 -8.45 10.28
N ALA A 375 16.68 -7.91 10.26
CA ALA A 375 17.62 -8.03 9.16
C ALA A 375 18.24 -9.46 9.14
N PRO A 376 18.96 -9.85 8.06
CA PRO A 376 19.55 -11.20 7.96
C PRO A 376 20.51 -11.58 9.09
N ALA A 377 21.18 -10.60 9.70
CA ALA A 377 22.08 -10.81 10.83
C ALA A 377 21.34 -10.89 12.19
N GLU A 378 20.03 -11.15 12.18
CA GLU A 378 19.14 -11.13 13.36
C GLU A 378 19.12 -9.80 14.12
N GLU A 379 19.61 -8.72 13.50
CA GLU A 379 19.56 -7.38 14.06
C GLU A 379 18.20 -6.70 13.79
N PRO A 380 17.61 -5.98 14.75
CA PRO A 380 16.36 -5.28 14.55
C PRO A 380 16.54 -4.12 13.57
N ILE A 381 15.70 -4.05 12.54
CA ILE A 381 15.78 -2.98 11.53
C ILE A 381 15.50 -1.62 12.18
N PHE A 382 14.49 -1.56 13.05
CA PHE A 382 14.20 -0.41 13.89
C PHE A 382 14.69 -0.68 15.31
N GLU A 383 15.69 0.09 15.76
CA GLU A 383 16.19 -0.02 17.14
C GLU A 383 15.09 0.42 18.11
N GLN A 384 14.73 -0.44 19.05
CA GLN A 384 13.83 -0.07 20.14
C GLN A 384 14.63 0.67 21.21
N VAL A 385 14.28 1.92 21.46
CA VAL A 385 14.88 2.73 22.53
C VAL A 385 14.08 2.47 23.81
N GLN A 386 14.75 2.02 24.87
CA GLN A 386 14.11 1.92 26.19
C GLN A 386 13.82 3.34 26.71
N ALA A 387 12.61 3.55 27.25
CA ALA A 387 12.34 4.76 28.01
C ALA A 387 13.23 4.76 29.26
N PRO A 388 13.81 5.92 29.69
CA PRO A 388 14.50 5.97 30.96
C PRO A 388 13.57 5.49 32.08
N PRO A 389 14.08 4.75 33.08
CA PRO A 389 13.26 4.11 34.10
C PRO A 389 12.47 5.07 35.01
N ASN A 390 12.65 6.39 34.87
CA ASN A 390 11.81 7.42 35.48
C ASN A 390 11.80 8.68 34.59
N PRO A 391 10.65 9.13 34.04
CA PRO A 391 10.54 10.49 33.54
C PRO A 391 10.56 11.46 34.74
N PRO A 392 11.26 12.61 34.68
CA PRO A 392 11.11 13.64 35.69
C PRO A 392 9.65 14.09 35.73
N ASN A 393 9.02 13.96 36.89
CA ASN A 393 7.67 14.45 37.13
C ASN A 393 7.66 15.98 36.94
N HIS A 394 7.26 16.46 35.77
CA HIS A 394 6.95 17.88 35.55
C HIS A 394 5.59 18.26 36.14
N ILE A 395 5.38 17.96 37.44
CA ILE A 395 4.43 18.67 38.32
C ILE A 395 4.97 18.54 39.75
N ALA A 396 6.07 19.22 40.04
CA ALA A 396 6.42 19.54 41.42
C ALA A 396 5.61 20.80 41.81
N HIS A 397 4.36 20.59 42.23
CA HIS A 397 3.67 21.56 43.06
C HIS A 397 3.23 20.86 44.34
N ALA A 398 3.68 21.43 45.44
CA ALA A 398 3.39 21.06 46.80
C ALA A 398 1.88 20.93 47.04
N ALA A 399 1.48 19.81 47.63
CA ALA A 399 0.23 19.70 48.38
C ALA A 399 0.38 18.52 49.35
N ASP A 400 0.84 18.89 50.53
CA ASP A 400 0.44 18.43 51.85
C ASP A 400 0.43 16.94 52.21
N ALA A 401 1.16 16.67 53.28
CA ALA A 401 1.15 15.42 54.01
C ALA A 401 -0.18 15.28 54.75
N GLY A 402 -0.90 14.18 54.51
CA GLY A 402 -1.89 13.71 55.48
C GLY A 402 -3.21 13.23 54.91
N VAL A 403 -3.23 12.11 54.17
CA VAL A 403 -4.39 11.21 54.22
C VAL A 403 -3.91 9.76 54.19
N LYS A 404 -4.11 9.07 55.33
CA LYS A 404 -3.86 7.64 55.52
C LYS A 404 -4.57 6.82 54.44
N ARG A 405 -3.81 5.95 53.74
CA ARG A 405 -4.37 4.92 52.86
C ARG A 405 -5.29 4.01 53.68
N ARG A 406 -6.61 4.09 53.44
CA ARG A 406 -7.53 3.00 53.78
C ARG A 406 -7.59 2.03 52.61
N THR A 407 -6.89 0.91 52.74
CA THR A 407 -7.15 -0.30 51.96
C THR A 407 -8.51 -0.84 52.38
N LYS A 408 -9.55 -0.58 51.58
CA LYS A 408 -10.79 -1.35 51.58
C LYS A 408 -11.11 -1.77 50.15
N CYS A 409 -10.84 -3.04 49.86
CA CYS A 409 -11.59 -3.78 48.86
C CYS A 409 -13.03 -3.93 49.36
N SER A 410 -13.99 -3.34 48.67
CA SER A 410 -15.40 -3.69 48.79
C SER A 410 -16.00 -3.76 47.39
N PHE A 411 -16.43 -4.96 47.02
CA PHE A 411 -17.26 -5.25 45.86
C PHE A 411 -18.56 -4.45 45.96
N VAL A 412 -18.71 -3.42 45.12
CA VAL A 412 -20.00 -2.85 44.76
C VAL A 412 -20.01 -2.67 43.25
N SER A 413 -20.90 -3.40 42.59
CA SER A 413 -21.25 -3.24 41.18
C SER A 413 -22.12 -1.99 41.02
N GLY A 414 -21.65 -1.01 40.25
CA GLY A 414 -22.44 0.15 39.86
C GLY A 414 -21.87 1.47 40.36
N ALA A 415 -20.77 1.91 39.75
CA ALA A 415 -20.42 3.33 39.68
C ALA A 415 -19.66 3.54 38.37
N ASP A 416 -20.17 4.47 37.56
CA ASP A 416 -19.55 4.90 36.32
C ASP A 416 -18.07 5.21 36.55
N ARG A 417 -17.20 4.37 35.98
CA ARG A 417 -15.78 4.68 35.84
C ARG A 417 -15.65 5.76 34.76
N VAL A 418 -15.97 7.00 35.12
CA VAL A 418 -15.39 8.16 34.45
C VAL A 418 -13.90 8.07 34.73
N LYS A 419 -13.14 7.55 33.75
CA LYS A 419 -11.68 7.60 33.79
C LYS A 419 -11.30 9.06 33.94
N THR A 420 -10.77 9.43 35.10
CA THR A 420 -10.18 10.75 35.27
C THR A 420 -8.98 10.86 34.32
N LEU A 421 -8.66 12.07 33.87
CA LEU A 421 -7.49 12.34 33.01
C LEU A 421 -6.16 11.83 33.61
N ARG A 422 -6.11 11.55 34.91
CA ARG A 422 -4.97 10.93 35.59
C ARG A 422 -4.80 9.45 35.25
N ASP A 423 -5.90 8.71 35.07
CA ASP A 423 -5.88 7.26 34.79
C ASP A 423 -5.55 6.94 33.32
N SER A 424 -5.76 7.90 32.40
CA SER A 424 -5.37 7.76 30.99
C SER A 424 -3.88 8.01 30.74
N LEU A 425 -3.16 8.57 31.72
CA LEU A 425 -1.71 8.83 31.68
C LEU A 425 -0.89 7.68 32.29
N GLY A 426 -1.51 6.75 33.03
CA GLY A 426 -0.87 5.60 33.68
C GLY A 426 -0.71 4.34 32.82
N GLY A 427 -0.56 4.49 31.50
CA GLY A 427 -0.29 3.36 30.60
C GLY A 427 1.18 2.95 30.61
N ARG A 428 1.48 1.67 30.28
CA ARG A 428 2.86 1.22 30.01
C ARG A 428 3.50 2.18 28.99
N PRO A 429 4.72 2.71 29.24
CA PRO A 429 5.33 3.71 28.37
C PRO A 429 5.35 3.22 26.92
N ALA A 430 4.92 4.08 26.01
CA ALA A 430 4.83 3.73 24.59
C ALA A 430 6.23 3.36 24.08
N ARG A 431 6.35 2.19 23.45
CA ARG A 431 7.62 1.74 22.86
C ARG A 431 8.09 2.76 21.83
N GLN A 432 9.31 3.25 22.00
CA GLN A 432 9.96 4.17 21.08
C GLN A 432 10.90 3.41 20.15
N PHE A 433 10.90 3.79 18.89
CA PHE A 433 11.74 3.25 17.84
C PHE A 433 12.60 4.36 17.24
N ARG A 434 13.79 4.01 16.78
CA ARG A 434 14.70 4.92 16.10
C ARG A 434 14.68 4.67 14.60
N MET A 435 14.58 5.74 13.81
CA MET A 435 14.67 5.69 12.36
C MET A 435 16.09 5.28 11.95
N PRO A 436 16.30 4.19 11.18
CA PRO A 436 17.63 3.78 10.75
C PRO A 436 18.23 4.77 9.75
N ASP A 437 19.55 4.95 9.81
CA ASP A 437 20.28 5.69 8.79
C ASP A 437 20.58 4.81 7.56
N THR A 438 20.86 5.46 6.42
CA THR A 438 21.08 4.76 5.15
C THR A 438 22.34 3.90 5.17
N GLY A 439 23.40 4.31 5.88
CA GLY A 439 24.64 3.55 6.03
C GLY A 439 24.44 2.26 6.82
N ARG A 440 23.65 2.31 7.90
CA ARG A 440 23.20 1.16 8.68
C ARG A 440 22.38 0.21 7.82
N LEU A 441 21.46 0.73 7.01
CA LEU A 441 20.69 -0.12 6.08
C LEU A 441 21.59 -0.82 5.05
N TYR A 442 22.62 -0.15 4.50
CA TYR A 442 23.59 -0.80 3.61
C TYR A 442 24.34 -1.94 4.28
N ARG A 443 24.80 -1.74 5.53
CA ARG A 443 25.47 -2.77 6.33
C ARG A 443 24.55 -3.95 6.64
N LEU A 444 23.35 -3.67 7.14
CA LEU A 444 22.35 -4.68 7.51
C LEU A 444 21.96 -5.58 6.33
N TYR A 445 21.87 -5.02 5.13
CA TYR A 445 21.42 -5.76 3.94
C TYR A 445 22.57 -6.27 3.07
N GLY A 446 23.80 -5.84 3.32
CA GLY A 446 24.98 -6.23 2.54
C GLY A 446 24.96 -5.72 1.09
N VAL A 447 24.36 -4.56 0.84
CA VAL A 447 24.19 -4.00 -0.52
C VAL A 447 24.99 -2.72 -0.73
N SER A 448 25.43 -2.50 -1.96
CA SER A 448 26.22 -1.34 -2.34
C SER A 448 25.39 -0.06 -2.44
N ALA A 449 26.05 1.09 -2.29
CA ALA A 449 25.43 2.39 -2.45
C ALA A 449 24.75 2.55 -3.81
N SER A 450 23.53 3.11 -3.82
CA SER A 450 22.72 3.29 -5.02
C SER A 450 21.90 4.57 -4.93
N GLY A 451 21.48 5.12 -6.08
CA GLY A 451 20.47 6.20 -6.10
C GLY A 451 19.11 5.75 -5.57
N SER A 452 18.21 6.71 -5.37
CA SER A 452 16.80 6.47 -5.03
C SER A 452 15.90 7.08 -6.09
N ASP A 453 14.97 6.27 -6.59
CA ASP A 453 13.92 6.78 -7.48
C ASP A 453 12.83 7.49 -6.68
N PRO A 454 12.26 8.58 -7.21
CA PRO A 454 11.12 9.24 -6.57
C PRO A 454 9.89 8.32 -6.61
N LEU A 455 9.20 8.26 -5.47
CA LEU A 455 7.91 7.58 -5.32
C LEU A 455 6.85 8.60 -4.89
N GLU A 456 5.61 8.35 -5.25
CA GLU A 456 4.44 9.15 -4.85
C GLU A 456 3.68 8.48 -3.70
N ALA A 457 2.87 9.25 -2.97
CA ALA A 457 2.08 8.71 -1.85
C ALA A 457 1.16 7.56 -2.30
N ALA A 458 0.58 7.66 -3.50
CA ALA A 458 -0.27 6.60 -4.05
C ALA A 458 0.49 5.27 -4.27
N ASP A 459 1.79 5.33 -4.60
CA ASP A 459 2.63 4.16 -4.85
C ASP A 459 2.82 3.33 -3.58
N LEU A 460 2.76 3.94 -2.40
CA LEU A 460 2.93 3.24 -1.13
C LEU A 460 1.64 2.59 -0.61
N ARG A 461 0.49 2.74 -1.29
CA ARG A 461 -0.84 2.29 -0.80
C ARG A 461 -0.97 0.77 -0.68
N SER A 462 -0.35 0.02 -1.58
CA SER A 462 -0.38 -1.46 -1.55
C SER A 462 0.96 -2.06 -1.97
N PRO A 463 1.24 -3.33 -1.61
CA PRO A 463 2.45 -4.02 -2.08
C PRO A 463 2.56 -4.11 -3.60
N GLU A 464 1.41 -4.22 -4.29
CA GLU A 464 1.33 -4.20 -5.75
C GLU A 464 1.70 -2.82 -6.30
N ALA A 465 1.06 -1.76 -5.81
CA ALA A 465 1.33 -0.39 -6.25
C ALA A 465 2.81 -0.05 -6.09
N TYR A 466 3.41 -0.45 -4.96
CA TYR A 466 4.81 -0.22 -4.65
C TYR A 466 5.74 -0.90 -5.65
N ARG A 467 5.49 -2.18 -5.96
CA ARG A 467 6.28 -2.92 -6.96
C ARG A 467 6.09 -2.37 -8.38
N CYS A 468 4.86 -2.00 -8.73
CA CYS A 468 4.56 -1.36 -10.02
C CYS A 468 5.31 -0.03 -10.17
N ALA A 469 5.36 0.79 -9.12
CA ALA A 469 6.08 2.05 -9.13
C ALA A 469 7.59 1.86 -9.32
N LEU A 470 8.20 0.88 -8.65
CA LEU A 470 9.62 0.55 -8.81
C LEU A 470 9.96 -0.08 -10.16
N GLN A 471 9.00 -0.79 -10.78
CA GLN A 471 9.13 -1.27 -12.15
C GLN A 471 9.08 -0.12 -13.14
N ARG A 472 8.06 0.74 -13.03
CA ARG A 472 7.90 1.96 -13.82
C ARG A 472 9.13 2.86 -13.72
N ALA A 473 9.64 3.09 -12.51
CA ALA A 473 10.78 3.96 -12.28
C ALA A 473 12.09 3.43 -12.88
N LEU A 474 12.33 2.11 -12.82
CA LEU A 474 13.47 1.47 -13.50
C LEU A 474 13.41 1.67 -15.01
N ILE A 475 12.27 1.35 -15.64
CA ILE A 475 12.15 1.47 -17.10
C ILE A 475 12.19 2.94 -17.54
N LYS A 476 11.65 3.85 -16.72
CA LYS A 476 11.75 5.30 -16.96
C LYS A 476 13.19 5.79 -16.95
N ARG A 477 13.99 5.37 -15.96
CA ARG A 477 15.39 5.82 -15.83
C ARG A 477 16.35 5.13 -16.79
N ARG A 478 16.06 3.88 -17.17
CA ARG A 478 16.91 3.04 -18.03
C ARG A 478 16.02 2.16 -18.94
N PRO A 479 15.47 2.71 -20.03
CA PRO A 479 14.85 1.88 -21.06
C PRO A 479 15.91 0.96 -21.69
N GLY A 480 15.51 -0.24 -22.13
CA GLY A 480 16.47 -1.19 -22.68
C GLY A 480 16.00 -2.65 -22.61
N HIS A 481 16.97 -3.55 -22.78
CA HIS A 481 16.72 -4.99 -22.87
C HIS A 481 16.85 -5.64 -21.50
N TYR A 482 15.76 -6.28 -21.03
CA TYR A 482 15.73 -6.97 -19.76
C TYR A 482 15.07 -8.35 -19.90
N SER A 483 15.57 -9.33 -19.16
CA SER A 483 14.85 -10.59 -19.01
C SER A 483 13.71 -10.41 -17.99
N ARG A 484 12.55 -11.02 -18.27
CA ARG A 484 11.43 -11.00 -17.32
C ARG A 484 11.76 -11.71 -16.02
N ALA A 485 12.56 -12.78 -16.09
CA ALA A 485 13.06 -13.48 -14.91
C ALA A 485 13.85 -12.55 -14.00
N TRP A 486 14.74 -11.73 -14.56
CA TRP A 486 15.53 -10.77 -13.78
C TRP A 486 14.64 -9.68 -13.17
N LEU A 487 13.70 -9.11 -13.93
CA LEU A 487 12.77 -8.09 -13.42
C LEU A 487 11.88 -8.64 -12.28
N ALA A 488 11.42 -9.88 -12.42
CA ALA A 488 10.62 -10.57 -11.42
C ALA A 488 11.43 -10.87 -10.14
N ALA A 489 12.65 -11.40 -10.29
CA ALA A 489 13.56 -11.67 -9.18
C ALA A 489 13.92 -10.38 -8.42
N ARG A 490 14.21 -9.28 -9.13
CA ARG A 490 14.46 -7.96 -8.54
C ARG A 490 13.33 -7.47 -7.64
N LEU A 491 12.07 -7.73 -8.02
CA LEU A 491 10.88 -7.32 -7.27
C LEU A 491 10.40 -8.37 -6.25
N GLY A 492 11.06 -9.52 -6.16
CA GLY A 492 10.66 -10.65 -5.31
C GLY A 492 9.28 -11.20 -5.67
N ILE A 493 9.00 -11.38 -6.97
CA ILE A 493 7.72 -11.90 -7.50
C ILE A 493 7.94 -12.93 -8.60
N SER A 494 6.88 -13.65 -8.99
CA SER A 494 6.92 -14.57 -10.13
C SER A 494 6.93 -13.83 -11.47
N VAL A 495 7.45 -14.48 -12.52
CA VAL A 495 7.43 -13.97 -13.91
C VAL A 495 6.01 -13.62 -14.36
N TRP A 496 5.02 -14.44 -13.97
CA TRP A 496 3.62 -14.20 -14.31
C TRP A 496 3.06 -12.94 -13.63
N THR A 497 3.44 -12.69 -12.38
CA THR A 497 3.09 -11.45 -11.66
C THR A 497 3.77 -10.25 -12.28
N CYS A 498 5.04 -10.36 -12.67
CA CYS A 498 5.75 -9.30 -13.39
C CYS A 498 5.02 -8.94 -14.69
N ARG A 499 4.55 -9.93 -15.47
CA ARG A 499 3.76 -9.68 -16.69
C ARG A 499 2.43 -8.99 -16.40
N ARG A 500 1.78 -9.30 -15.27
CA ARG A 500 0.57 -8.59 -14.82
C ARG A 500 0.89 -7.12 -14.51
N TYR A 501 1.99 -6.86 -13.81
CA TYR A 501 2.43 -5.50 -13.47
C TYR A 501 2.84 -4.71 -14.71
N ASP A 502 3.59 -5.30 -15.64
CA ASP A 502 3.95 -4.67 -16.92
C ASP A 502 2.70 -4.17 -17.66
N ARG A 503 1.65 -5.00 -17.74
CA ARG A 503 0.36 -4.63 -18.35
C ARG A 503 -0.36 -3.53 -17.58
N ARG A 504 -0.39 -3.62 -16.25
CA ARG A 504 -1.07 -2.62 -15.40
C ARG A 504 -0.42 -1.24 -15.49
N ILE A 505 0.90 -1.18 -15.62
CA ILE A 505 1.65 0.07 -15.80
C ILE A 505 1.47 0.61 -17.23
N GLY A 506 1.11 -0.24 -18.19
CA GLY A 506 1.08 0.11 -19.61
C GLY A 506 2.47 0.20 -20.23
N LEU A 507 3.41 -0.65 -19.78
CA LEU A 507 4.74 -0.72 -20.39
C LEU A 507 4.67 -1.32 -21.80
N ASP A 508 5.41 -0.73 -22.73
CA ASP A 508 5.64 -1.35 -24.01
C ASP A 508 6.76 -2.37 -23.89
N VAL A 509 6.40 -3.63 -24.13
CA VAL A 509 7.31 -4.75 -24.03
C VAL A 509 7.36 -5.47 -25.35
N GLN A 510 8.40 -5.17 -26.12
CA GLN A 510 8.62 -5.78 -27.41
C GLN A 510 9.50 -7.03 -27.23
N PRO A 511 8.99 -8.23 -27.56
CA PRO A 511 9.82 -9.42 -27.53
C PRO A 511 10.88 -9.33 -28.63
N HIS A 512 12.12 -9.65 -28.28
CA HIS A 512 13.22 -9.69 -29.22
C HIS A 512 13.54 -11.16 -29.55
N TYR A 513 13.65 -11.47 -30.84
CA TYR A 513 13.92 -12.83 -31.30
C TYR A 513 15.17 -12.84 -32.18
N GLN A 514 16.13 -13.69 -31.84
CA GLN A 514 17.16 -14.08 -32.79
C GLN A 514 16.55 -15.11 -33.74
N THR A 515 16.67 -14.83 -35.03
CA THR A 515 15.96 -15.55 -36.08
C THR A 515 16.99 -16.18 -37.01
N ARG A 516 16.85 -17.47 -37.31
CA ARG A 516 17.72 -18.21 -38.23
C ARG A 516 16.87 -19.08 -39.14
N THR A 517 17.00 -18.92 -40.45
CA THR A 517 16.31 -19.78 -41.43
C THR A 517 16.81 -21.22 -41.31
N VAL A 518 15.90 -22.17 -41.19
CA VAL A 518 16.20 -23.59 -41.19
C VAL A 518 16.20 -24.08 -42.64
N THR A 519 17.25 -24.77 -43.02
CA THR A 519 17.47 -25.35 -44.35
C THR A 519 17.95 -26.78 -44.18
N TRP A 520 17.97 -27.55 -45.26
CA TRP A 520 18.54 -28.89 -45.24
C TRP A 520 20.00 -28.92 -44.74
N ALA A 521 20.78 -27.85 -44.98
CA ALA A 521 22.18 -27.74 -44.60
C ALA A 521 22.42 -27.51 -43.10
N ASN A 522 21.47 -26.93 -42.37
CA ASN A 522 21.61 -26.63 -40.93
C ASN A 522 20.57 -27.36 -40.07
N LEU A 523 19.93 -28.38 -40.63
CA LEU A 523 18.91 -29.20 -39.97
C LEU A 523 19.50 -30.02 -38.82
N GLU A 524 20.78 -30.37 -38.89
CA GLU A 524 21.49 -31.15 -37.86
C GLU A 524 21.77 -30.36 -36.58
N ASP A 525 21.75 -29.04 -36.66
CA ASP A 525 21.91 -28.15 -35.50
C ASP A 525 20.68 -28.16 -34.56
N LEU A 526 19.57 -28.78 -34.96
CA LEU A 526 18.36 -28.87 -34.16
C LEU A 526 18.38 -30.11 -33.27
N PRO A 527 17.87 -30.02 -32.03
CA PRO A 527 17.79 -31.17 -31.13
C PRO A 527 16.92 -32.28 -31.69
N LEU A 528 17.28 -33.52 -31.37
CA LEU A 528 16.50 -34.72 -31.67
C LEU A 528 15.21 -34.76 -30.85
N GLU A 529 14.20 -35.51 -31.31
CA GLU A 529 12.89 -35.62 -30.65
C GLU A 529 12.97 -36.17 -29.22
N GLU A 530 14.04 -36.89 -28.89
CA GLU A 530 14.32 -37.46 -27.57
C GLU A 530 15.06 -36.50 -26.62
N ALA A 531 15.37 -35.26 -27.06
CA ALA A 531 16.08 -34.30 -26.22
C ALA A 531 15.21 -33.88 -25.01
N PRO A 532 15.73 -33.95 -23.76
CA PRO A 532 14.92 -33.84 -22.54
C PRO A 532 14.16 -32.52 -22.38
N VAL A 533 14.66 -31.41 -22.94
CA VAL A 533 14.00 -30.10 -22.93
C VAL A 533 14.49 -29.29 -24.15
N PRO A 534 13.61 -28.74 -24.99
CA PRO A 534 14.02 -27.82 -26.05
C PRO A 534 14.71 -26.58 -25.44
N PRO A 535 15.71 -25.97 -26.10
CA PRO A 535 16.41 -24.81 -25.56
C PRO A 535 15.43 -23.68 -25.20
N ASP A 536 15.56 -23.13 -23.99
CA ASP A 536 14.62 -22.16 -23.40
C ASP A 536 14.20 -21.07 -24.39
N GLY A 537 12.89 -20.98 -24.66
CA GLY A 537 12.29 -19.94 -25.48
C GLY A 537 12.56 -20.06 -26.99
N ALA A 538 13.02 -21.22 -27.49
CA ALA A 538 13.17 -21.49 -28.93
C ALA A 538 11.95 -22.20 -29.54
N PHE A 539 11.57 -21.82 -30.76
CA PHE A 539 10.51 -22.46 -31.54
C PHE A 539 10.76 -22.31 -33.04
N LEU A 540 10.19 -23.20 -33.84
CA LEU A 540 10.11 -23.05 -35.29
C LEU A 540 8.85 -22.26 -35.63
N GLU A 541 8.96 -21.36 -36.58
CA GLU A 541 7.83 -20.63 -37.14
C GLU A 541 7.82 -20.79 -38.66
N THR A 542 6.64 -21.13 -39.21
CA THR A 542 6.43 -21.24 -40.65
C THR A 542 6.05 -19.88 -41.26
N SER A 543 6.05 -19.76 -42.58
CA SER A 543 5.55 -18.55 -43.29
C SER A 543 4.15 -18.12 -42.84
N ASP A 544 3.32 -19.09 -42.44
CA ASP A 544 1.93 -18.88 -42.03
C ASP A 544 1.81 -18.43 -40.56
N GLY A 545 2.95 -18.23 -39.87
CA GLY A 545 3.01 -17.82 -38.46
C GLY A 545 2.71 -18.93 -37.45
N LYS A 546 2.57 -20.19 -37.90
CA LYS A 546 2.33 -21.34 -37.01
C LYS A 546 3.63 -21.72 -36.28
N ARG A 547 3.51 -22.03 -34.98
CA ARG A 547 4.65 -22.33 -34.10
C ARG A 547 4.76 -23.81 -33.79
N TYR A 548 5.96 -24.35 -33.90
CA TYR A 548 6.26 -25.76 -33.63
C TYR A 548 7.46 -25.88 -32.68
N PRO A 549 7.54 -26.97 -31.89
CA PRO A 549 8.74 -27.29 -31.12
C PRO A 549 9.99 -27.32 -32.00
N PRO A 550 11.15 -26.86 -31.50
CA PRO A 550 12.40 -26.78 -32.26
C PRO A 550 13.10 -28.13 -32.42
N VAL A 551 12.40 -29.14 -32.94
CA VAL A 551 12.93 -30.51 -33.10
C VAL A 551 13.23 -30.83 -34.56
N ARG A 552 14.29 -31.61 -34.78
CA ARG A 552 14.80 -31.99 -36.12
C ARG A 552 13.74 -32.69 -36.97
N GLY A 553 13.00 -33.64 -36.41
CA GLY A 553 11.97 -34.41 -37.11
C GLY A 553 10.84 -33.54 -37.67
N LEU A 554 10.35 -32.59 -36.88
CA LEU A 554 9.33 -31.63 -37.30
C LEU A 554 9.86 -30.65 -38.34
N ALA A 555 11.07 -30.10 -38.15
CA ALA A 555 11.68 -29.22 -39.14
C ALA A 555 11.84 -29.90 -40.50
N ALA A 556 12.30 -31.15 -40.51
CA ALA A 556 12.44 -31.94 -41.74
C ALA A 556 11.10 -32.16 -42.45
N ARG A 557 10.04 -32.45 -41.69
CA ARG A 557 8.68 -32.64 -42.23
C ARG A 557 8.13 -31.37 -42.87
N LEU A 558 8.31 -30.22 -42.22
CA LEU A 558 7.87 -28.91 -42.71
C LEU A 558 8.65 -28.50 -43.97
N LEU A 559 9.97 -28.76 -44.01
CA LEU A 559 10.79 -28.52 -45.20
C LEU A 559 10.41 -29.41 -46.39
N ARG A 560 10.03 -30.69 -46.16
CA ARG A 560 9.52 -31.58 -47.22
C ARG A 560 8.19 -31.09 -47.80
N GLN A 561 7.39 -30.38 -47.01
CA GLN A 561 6.14 -29.76 -47.46
C GLN A 561 6.37 -28.41 -48.19
N HIS A 562 7.62 -28.11 -48.57
CA HIS A 562 8.02 -26.85 -49.19
C HIS A 562 7.69 -25.59 -48.37
N GLN A 563 7.51 -25.73 -47.05
CA GLN A 563 7.29 -24.58 -46.18
C GLN A 563 8.62 -23.90 -45.84
N SER A 564 8.62 -22.57 -45.77
CA SER A 564 9.74 -21.83 -45.19
C SER A 564 9.70 -21.96 -43.66
N VAL A 565 10.78 -22.47 -43.08
CA VAL A 565 10.88 -22.74 -41.64
C VAL A 565 11.95 -21.85 -41.04
N THR A 566 11.59 -21.16 -39.96
CA THR A 566 12.51 -20.24 -39.28
C THR A 566 12.63 -20.61 -37.81
N LEU A 567 13.86 -20.85 -37.33
CA LEU A 567 14.13 -21.04 -35.92
C LEU A 567 14.20 -19.66 -35.25
N LYS A 568 13.28 -19.41 -34.32
CA LYS A 568 13.28 -18.23 -33.47
C LYS A 568 13.69 -18.60 -32.06
N ARG A 569 14.66 -17.89 -31.50
CA ARG A 569 15.06 -17.98 -30.09
C ARG A 569 14.75 -16.66 -29.40
N GLN A 570 13.94 -16.70 -28.34
CA GLN A 570 13.60 -15.52 -27.57
C GLN A 570 14.82 -15.00 -26.80
N HIS A 571 15.17 -13.74 -27.05
CA HIS A 571 16.16 -12.97 -26.31
C HIS A 571 15.46 -12.06 -25.28
N TRP A 572 16.24 -11.22 -24.60
CA TRP A 572 15.70 -10.25 -23.64
C TRP A 572 14.69 -9.32 -24.31
N ASN A 573 13.56 -9.08 -23.65
CA ASN A 573 12.55 -8.19 -24.21
C ASN A 573 13.04 -6.75 -24.08
N HIS A 574 12.71 -5.93 -25.06
CA HIS A 574 12.95 -4.49 -25.01
C HIS A 574 11.80 -3.81 -24.27
N TYR A 575 12.12 -3.03 -23.24
CA TYR A 575 11.19 -2.31 -22.38
C TYR A 575 11.30 -0.80 -22.57
N ARG A 576 10.18 -0.14 -22.83
CA ARG A 576 10.08 1.33 -22.85
C ARG A 576 8.73 1.81 -22.31
N ILE A 577 8.66 3.10 -21.97
CA ILE A 577 7.41 3.79 -21.63
C ILE A 577 6.96 4.55 -22.87
N TYR A 578 5.75 4.27 -23.37
CA TYR A 578 5.13 5.10 -24.41
C TYR A 578 4.48 6.33 -23.77
N TYR A 579 4.79 7.50 -24.31
CA TYR A 579 3.99 8.71 -24.13
C TYR A 579 3.17 8.88 -25.41
N LYS A 580 1.83 8.85 -25.33
CA LYS A 580 1.01 9.26 -26.46
C LYS A 580 1.04 10.78 -26.52
N TYR A 581 1.48 11.34 -27.65
CA TYR A 581 1.34 12.76 -27.95
C TYR A 581 -0.03 12.98 -28.59
N TYR A 582 -0.89 13.74 -27.94
CA TYR A 582 -2.01 14.42 -28.58
C TYR A 582 -1.83 15.92 -28.30
N ASP A 583 -1.89 16.74 -29.34
CA ASP A 583 -1.89 18.21 -29.28
C ASP A 583 -0.76 18.91 -28.50
N GLY A 584 0.49 18.63 -28.84
CA GLY A 584 1.62 19.54 -28.56
C GLY A 584 1.94 19.84 -27.09
N ALA A 585 1.32 19.17 -26.11
CA ALA A 585 1.59 19.35 -24.69
C ALA A 585 2.00 18.02 -24.02
N LEU A 586 3.15 18.04 -23.33
CA LEU A 586 3.63 16.91 -22.53
C LEU A 586 2.77 16.73 -21.28
N ARG A 587 1.97 15.65 -21.16
CA ARG A 587 1.63 15.04 -19.85
C ARG A 587 1.10 13.60 -19.89
N GLN A 588 1.72 12.82 -18.98
CA GLN A 588 1.34 11.56 -18.29
C GLN A 588 1.29 10.19 -19.01
N PRO A 589 1.86 9.12 -18.38
CA PRO A 589 1.72 7.74 -18.81
C PRO A 589 0.31 7.18 -18.49
N LEU A 590 -0.16 6.25 -19.32
CA LEU A 590 -1.51 5.67 -19.44
C LEU A 590 -2.08 4.91 -18.20
N SER A 591 -1.71 5.28 -16.97
CA SER A 591 -2.26 4.65 -15.76
C SER A 591 -3.49 5.36 -15.17
N GLU A 592 -3.95 6.48 -15.74
CA GLU A 592 -5.16 7.20 -15.32
C GLU A 592 -6.17 7.32 -16.46
N VAL A 593 -6.70 6.19 -16.91
CA VAL A 593 -8.07 6.18 -17.47
C VAL A 593 -8.92 5.46 -16.44
N GLN A 594 -9.64 6.23 -15.63
CA GLN A 594 -10.79 5.71 -14.92
C GLN A 594 -11.73 5.12 -15.97
N VAL A 595 -11.88 3.79 -15.97
CA VAL A 595 -12.97 3.15 -16.69
C VAL A 595 -14.24 3.54 -15.94
N GLN A 596 -14.90 4.60 -16.39
CA GLN A 596 -16.30 4.79 -16.03
C GLN A 596 -17.12 3.70 -16.72
N PRO A 597 -18.02 3.01 -16.01
CA PRO A 597 -18.99 2.14 -16.66
C PRO A 597 -19.90 3.03 -17.52
N LYS A 598 -19.84 2.85 -18.84
CA LYS A 598 -20.84 3.43 -19.74
C LYS A 598 -22.19 2.79 -19.42
N SER A 599 -23.07 3.55 -18.77
CA SER A 599 -24.51 3.35 -18.87
C SER A 599 -24.92 3.56 -20.33
N VAL A 600 -25.55 2.56 -20.93
CA VAL A 600 -26.27 2.72 -22.19
C VAL A 600 -27.64 2.09 -21.99
N ASP A 601 -28.61 2.94 -21.62
CA ASP A 601 -30.00 2.74 -22.01
C ASP A 601 -30.11 3.10 -23.49
N GLY A 602 -30.74 2.23 -24.27
CA GLY A 602 -31.00 2.48 -25.70
C GLY A 602 -31.14 1.20 -26.49
N GLU A 603 -32.38 0.68 -26.57
CA GLU A 603 -32.82 -0.33 -27.51
C GLU A 603 -32.47 0.06 -28.95
N ILE A 604 -31.78 -0.82 -29.70
CA ILE A 604 -32.02 -1.00 -31.15
C ILE A 604 -31.89 -2.48 -31.49
N VAL A 605 -33.01 -3.01 -32.00
CA VAL A 605 -33.22 -4.31 -32.64
C VAL A 605 -32.39 -4.42 -33.93
N HIS A 606 -31.74 -5.57 -34.18
CA HIS A 606 -31.91 -6.37 -35.42
C HIS A 606 -31.00 -7.61 -35.48
N LYS A 607 -31.66 -8.77 -35.51
CA LYS A 607 -31.46 -9.95 -36.39
C LYS A 607 -30.03 -10.45 -36.62
N SER A 608 -29.70 -11.59 -36.01
CA SER A 608 -28.67 -12.52 -36.51
C SER A 608 -29.31 -13.55 -37.45
N PRO A 609 -28.73 -13.87 -38.62
CA PRO A 609 -29.21 -14.95 -39.46
C PRO A 609 -28.66 -16.29 -38.97
N GLU A 610 -29.56 -17.27 -38.89
CA GLU A 610 -29.26 -18.69 -38.72
C GLU A 610 -28.48 -19.24 -39.92
N VAL A 611 -27.43 -20.01 -39.65
CA VAL A 611 -26.95 -21.05 -40.59
C VAL A 611 -26.77 -22.33 -39.78
N GLN A 612 -27.61 -23.30 -40.10
CA GLN A 612 -27.59 -24.67 -39.61
C GLN A 612 -26.38 -25.42 -40.18
N ILE A 613 -25.70 -26.21 -39.35
CA ILE A 613 -24.86 -27.33 -39.83
C ILE A 613 -25.25 -28.57 -39.02
N SER A 614 -25.65 -29.59 -39.78
CA SER A 614 -26.17 -30.89 -39.36
C SER A 614 -25.09 -31.80 -38.81
N ALA A 615 -25.49 -32.63 -37.84
CA ALA A 615 -24.74 -33.77 -37.34
C ALA A 615 -25.10 -35.01 -38.16
N ALA A 616 -24.14 -35.55 -38.93
CA ALA A 616 -24.09 -36.95 -39.34
C ALA A 616 -22.79 -37.22 -40.12
N ASN A 617 -21.83 -37.95 -39.51
CA ASN A 617 -21.10 -39.09 -40.08
C ASN A 617 -19.72 -39.32 -39.45
N MET A 618 -19.64 -40.43 -38.69
CA MET A 618 -18.53 -41.40 -38.58
C MET A 618 -17.23 -40.99 -37.85
N PRO A 619 -16.40 -41.94 -37.34
CA PRO A 619 -16.69 -43.26 -36.74
C PRO A 619 -15.99 -43.46 -35.36
N GLU A 620 -16.43 -44.47 -34.61
CA GLU A 620 -15.76 -44.97 -33.38
C GLU A 620 -14.37 -45.59 -33.67
N PRO A 621 -13.41 -45.47 -32.73
CA PRO A 621 -12.31 -46.42 -32.62
C PRO A 621 -12.40 -47.26 -31.34
N THR A 622 -12.36 -48.58 -31.56
CA THR A 622 -12.25 -49.68 -30.60
C THR A 622 -10.97 -49.62 -29.76
N PRO A 623 -10.95 -50.13 -28.50
CA PRO A 623 -9.80 -50.00 -27.60
C PRO A 623 -8.93 -51.26 -27.58
N MET A 624 -7.60 -51.12 -27.55
CA MET A 624 -6.71 -52.11 -26.90
C MET A 624 -5.39 -51.48 -26.40
N ALA A 625 -5.30 -51.43 -25.07
CA ALA A 625 -4.17 -51.65 -24.17
C ALA A 625 -2.73 -51.21 -24.52
N SER A 626 -2.17 -50.36 -23.66
CA SER A 626 -0.83 -50.62 -23.11
C SER A 626 -0.75 -50.26 -21.63
N LEU A 627 -0.18 -51.20 -20.88
CA LEU A 627 -0.08 -51.32 -19.45
C LEU A 627 0.77 -50.18 -18.83
N ARG A 628 0.14 -49.42 -17.93
CA ARG A 628 0.81 -48.82 -16.77
C ARG A 628 -0.06 -49.16 -15.56
N GLU A 629 0.57 -49.77 -14.56
CA GLU A 629 -0.05 -50.28 -13.34
C GLU A 629 -1.08 -49.28 -12.76
N ASN A 630 -2.36 -49.58 -12.95
CA ASN A 630 -3.48 -48.83 -12.38
C ASN A 630 -3.55 -49.13 -10.89
N LYS A 631 -2.94 -48.28 -10.05
CA LYS A 631 -3.42 -48.13 -8.68
C LYS A 631 -4.91 -47.76 -8.75
N PRO A 632 -5.80 -48.45 -8.03
CA PRO A 632 -7.22 -48.18 -8.11
C PRO A 632 -7.46 -46.76 -7.56
N ARG A 633 -7.94 -45.85 -8.42
CA ARG A 633 -8.17 -44.45 -8.06
C ARG A 633 -9.35 -44.38 -7.10
N SER A 634 -9.17 -43.71 -5.97
CA SER A 634 -10.24 -43.50 -4.99
C SER A 634 -11.43 -42.79 -5.63
N GLN A 635 -12.61 -43.39 -5.53
CA GLN A 635 -13.88 -42.84 -6.01
C GLN A 635 -14.70 -42.33 -4.82
N PHE A 636 -15.57 -41.36 -5.06
CA PHE A 636 -16.44 -40.76 -4.04
C PHE A 636 -17.85 -41.34 -4.16
N TRP A 637 -18.30 -42.03 -3.12
CA TRP A 637 -19.63 -42.65 -3.04
C TRP A 637 -20.47 -41.92 -2.00
N LEU A 638 -21.74 -41.65 -2.30
CA LEU A 638 -22.71 -41.00 -1.42
C LEU A 638 -23.92 -41.90 -1.21
N CYS A 639 -24.35 -42.10 0.03
CA CYS A 639 -25.61 -42.74 0.35
C CYS A 639 -26.74 -41.68 0.25
N PRO A 640 -27.74 -41.85 -0.63
CA PRO A 640 -28.78 -40.85 -0.83
C PRO A 640 -29.71 -40.73 0.39
N ASP A 641 -29.83 -41.77 1.22
CA ASP A 641 -30.79 -41.81 2.33
C ASP A 641 -30.31 -41.11 3.59
N CYS A 642 -29.00 -41.10 3.85
CA CYS A 642 -28.43 -40.47 5.05
C CYS A 642 -27.31 -39.48 4.74
N LEU A 643 -27.05 -39.22 3.44
CA LEU A 643 -26.02 -38.32 2.94
C LEU A 643 -24.60 -38.64 3.43
N LYS A 644 -24.34 -39.89 3.83
CA LYS A 644 -23.01 -40.34 4.22
C LYS A 644 -22.15 -40.63 3.00
N PHE A 645 -20.89 -40.19 3.00
CA PHE A 645 -19.97 -40.46 1.90
C PHE A 645 -18.80 -41.36 2.30
N HIS A 646 -18.27 -42.11 1.31
CA HIS A 646 -17.09 -42.95 1.44
C HIS A 646 -16.15 -42.72 0.27
N ILE A 647 -14.83 -42.73 0.55
CA ILE A 647 -13.78 -42.52 -0.44
C ILE A 647 -13.00 -43.81 -0.59
N GLN A 648 -13.36 -44.60 -1.60
CA GLN A 648 -12.73 -45.89 -1.85
C GLN A 648 -12.87 -46.24 -3.33
N PRO A 649 -11.93 -47.02 -3.87
CA PRO A 649 -11.94 -47.34 -5.29
C PRO A 649 -13.13 -48.20 -5.72
N GLU A 650 -13.68 -49.00 -4.80
CA GLU A 650 -14.83 -49.86 -5.05
C GLU A 650 -16.07 -49.38 -4.28
N ARG A 651 -17.26 -49.76 -4.75
CA ARG A 651 -18.54 -49.39 -4.10
C ARG A 651 -18.59 -49.94 -2.67
N PRO A 652 -18.94 -49.13 -1.66
CA PRO A 652 -19.13 -49.62 -0.30
C PRO A 652 -20.30 -50.61 -0.23
N GLN A 653 -20.24 -51.53 0.74
CA GLN A 653 -21.37 -52.41 1.08
C GLN A 653 -22.50 -51.60 1.74
N ALA A 654 -23.36 -52.22 2.55
CA ALA A 654 -24.43 -51.50 3.25
C ALA A 654 -23.91 -50.27 4.03
N CYS A 655 -24.65 -49.17 3.94
CA CYS A 655 -24.32 -47.94 4.63
C CYS A 655 -24.27 -48.16 6.15
N SER A 656 -23.14 -47.85 6.77
CA SER A 656 -22.95 -48.02 8.22
C SER A 656 -23.90 -47.17 9.08
N THR A 657 -24.64 -46.22 8.49
CA THR A 657 -25.57 -45.34 9.21
C THR A 657 -27.04 -45.72 9.00
N CYS A 658 -27.50 -45.98 7.77
CA CYS A 658 -28.90 -46.34 7.50
C CYS A 658 -29.10 -47.81 7.08
N GLN A 659 -28.03 -48.59 6.98
CA GLN A 659 -28.00 -49.99 6.53
C GLN A 659 -28.54 -50.24 5.12
N GLN A 660 -28.80 -49.18 4.35
CA GLN A 660 -29.23 -49.26 2.96
C GLN A 660 -28.02 -49.50 2.04
N ASP A 661 -28.20 -50.28 0.99
CA ASP A 661 -27.13 -50.64 0.05
C ASP A 661 -27.09 -49.73 -1.18
N GLN A 662 -27.89 -48.65 -1.22
CA GLN A 662 -27.89 -47.73 -2.35
C GLN A 662 -26.77 -46.68 -2.21
N TRP A 663 -25.91 -46.60 -3.22
CA TRP A 663 -24.82 -45.63 -3.31
C TRP A 663 -24.81 -44.95 -4.67
N GLN A 664 -24.66 -43.63 -4.63
CA GLN A 664 -24.50 -42.77 -5.79
C GLN A 664 -23.03 -42.38 -5.94
N LEU A 665 -22.47 -42.56 -7.13
CA LEU A 665 -21.10 -42.12 -7.43
C LEU A 665 -21.08 -40.61 -7.75
N ILE A 666 -20.21 -39.86 -7.08
CA ILE A 666 -20.01 -38.43 -7.34
C ILE A 666 -19.03 -38.29 -8.51
N PRO A 667 -19.41 -37.62 -9.62
CA PRO A 667 -18.53 -37.42 -10.77
C PRO A 667 -17.23 -36.71 -10.39
N GLU A 668 -16.12 -37.13 -11.00
CA GLU A 668 -14.78 -36.58 -10.72
C GLU A 668 -14.66 -35.08 -11.03
N THR A 669 -15.39 -34.60 -12.03
CA THR A 669 -15.48 -33.18 -12.36
C THR A 669 -16.11 -32.34 -11.25
N THR A 670 -17.04 -32.92 -10.48
CA THR A 670 -17.82 -32.20 -9.46
C THR A 670 -17.01 -31.95 -8.19
N TRP A 671 -16.21 -32.92 -7.72
CA TRP A 671 -15.44 -32.76 -6.49
C TRP A 671 -14.03 -32.17 -6.70
N ARG A 672 -13.52 -32.14 -7.94
CA ARG A 672 -12.24 -31.46 -8.26
C ARG A 672 -12.38 -29.93 -8.30
N ASP A 673 -13.58 -29.43 -8.52
CA ASP A 673 -13.91 -28.00 -8.47
C ASP A 673 -14.68 -27.69 -7.18
N VAL A 674 -14.07 -26.90 -6.29
CA VAL A 674 -14.61 -26.58 -4.96
C VAL A 674 -15.96 -25.86 -5.03
N GLU A 675 -16.17 -25.01 -6.04
CA GLU A 675 -17.43 -24.26 -6.16
C GLU A 675 -18.54 -25.14 -6.75
N GLN A 676 -18.23 -26.00 -7.73
CA GLN A 676 -19.19 -26.98 -8.23
C GLN A 676 -19.59 -27.99 -7.16
N CYS A 677 -18.64 -28.45 -6.34
CA CYS A 677 -18.93 -29.36 -5.23
C CYS A 677 -19.90 -28.72 -4.21
N LYS A 678 -19.74 -27.43 -3.90
CA LYS A 678 -20.62 -26.69 -2.97
C LYS A 678 -22.03 -26.51 -3.53
N VAL A 679 -22.15 -26.19 -4.81
CA VAL A 679 -23.45 -26.02 -5.47
C VAL A 679 -24.18 -27.36 -5.54
N TRP A 680 -23.49 -28.40 -5.99
CA TRP A 680 -24.03 -29.75 -6.07
C TRP A 680 -24.48 -30.29 -4.69
N TRP A 681 -23.67 -30.12 -3.65
CA TRP A 681 -24.03 -30.55 -2.29
C TRP A 681 -25.26 -29.83 -1.74
N ARG A 682 -25.39 -28.52 -2.02
CA ARG A 682 -26.54 -27.72 -1.61
C ARG A 682 -27.83 -28.25 -2.22
N GLU A 683 -27.79 -28.62 -3.50
CA GLU A 683 -28.95 -29.13 -4.22
C GLU A 683 -29.38 -30.52 -3.73
N VAL A 684 -28.43 -31.43 -3.51
CA VAL A 684 -28.68 -32.77 -2.96
C VAL A 684 -29.24 -32.70 -1.53
N TRP A 685 -28.71 -31.81 -0.68
CA TRP A 685 -29.19 -31.62 0.69
C TRP A 685 -30.62 -31.07 0.74
N HIS A 686 -30.97 -30.12 -0.15
CA HIS A 686 -32.33 -29.60 -0.25
C HIS A 686 -33.33 -30.66 -0.71
N GLN A 687 -32.98 -31.47 -1.71
CA GLN A 687 -33.84 -32.53 -2.21
C GLN A 687 -34.13 -33.59 -1.13
N HIS A 688 -33.12 -33.97 -0.34
CA HIS A 688 -33.26 -34.92 0.76
C HIS A 688 -34.21 -34.44 1.86
N HIS A 689 -34.06 -33.19 2.31
CA HIS A 689 -34.92 -32.66 3.38
C HIS A 689 -36.30 -32.19 2.91
N ALA A 690 -36.46 -31.84 1.63
CA ALA A 690 -37.77 -31.58 1.04
C ALA A 690 -38.63 -32.86 0.99
N ALA A 691 -38.01 -34.01 0.69
CA ALA A 691 -38.68 -35.31 0.69
C ALA A 691 -39.09 -35.79 2.11
N GLN A 692 -38.43 -35.30 3.16
CA GLN A 692 -38.77 -35.62 4.56
C GLN A 692 -39.87 -34.73 5.15
N GLN A 693 -40.21 -33.60 4.53
CA GLN A 693 -41.20 -32.63 5.04
C GLN A 693 -42.65 -32.88 4.56
N THR A 694 -42.88 -33.80 3.62
CA THR A 694 -44.21 -34.12 3.08
C THR A 694 -45.03 -35.11 3.93
N GLY A 695 -44.51 -35.54 5.09
CA GLY A 695 -45.15 -36.54 5.95
C GLY A 695 -45.44 -36.07 7.38
N SER A 696 -46.16 -34.96 7.59
CA SER A 696 -46.90 -34.70 8.86
C SER A 696 -47.76 -33.44 8.76
N SER A 697 -49.08 -33.62 8.81
CA SER A 697 -50.10 -32.58 9.01
C SER A 697 -50.74 -32.83 10.38
N THR A 698 -50.85 -31.80 11.24
CA THR A 698 -52.10 -31.17 11.69
C THR A 698 -51.89 -30.15 12.82
N ASP A 699 -52.80 -29.17 12.81
CA ASP A 699 -53.38 -28.41 13.92
C ASP A 699 -52.87 -27.02 14.35
N ALA A 700 -53.84 -26.10 14.23
CA ALA A 700 -53.87 -24.74 14.69
C ALA A 700 -54.59 -24.66 16.05
N THR A 701 -54.15 -23.77 16.96
CA THR A 701 -55.03 -22.93 17.81
C THR A 701 -54.23 -21.90 18.66
N SER A 702 -54.35 -20.64 18.27
CA SER A 702 -54.87 -19.47 19.02
C SER A 702 -54.43 -19.07 20.47
N VAL A 703 -54.08 -17.76 20.57
CA VAL A 703 -54.24 -16.74 21.66
C VAL A 703 -53.30 -16.69 22.88
N ARG A 704 -52.49 -15.61 22.99
CA ARG A 704 -52.64 -14.52 24.01
C ARG A 704 -51.61 -13.38 23.86
N ARG A 705 -52.13 -12.14 23.78
CA ARG A 705 -51.39 -10.88 24.03
C ARG A 705 -51.26 -10.67 25.54
N LEU A 706 -50.05 -10.45 26.04
CA LEU A 706 -49.80 -9.78 27.33
C LEU A 706 -48.51 -8.95 27.27
N THR A 707 -48.68 -7.63 27.32
CA THR A 707 -47.79 -6.57 27.86
C THR A 707 -46.30 -6.56 27.44
N SER A 708 -45.94 -5.65 26.52
CA SER A 708 -44.53 -5.32 26.23
C SER A 708 -43.81 -4.70 27.45
N PRO A 709 -42.73 -5.31 27.95
CA PRO A 709 -41.83 -4.66 28.89
C PRO A 709 -40.90 -3.68 28.16
N SER A 710 -40.36 -2.68 28.87
CA SER A 710 -39.44 -1.72 28.26
C SER A 710 -38.28 -2.45 27.56
N ARG A 711 -37.88 -2.00 26.36
CA ARG A 711 -36.81 -2.63 25.56
C ARG A 711 -35.54 -2.92 26.38
N TYR A 712 -35.20 -2.02 27.30
CA TYR A 712 -34.06 -2.18 28.22
C TYR A 712 -34.26 -3.33 29.23
N ALA A 713 -35.47 -3.52 29.74
CA ALA A 713 -35.78 -4.64 30.63
C ALA A 713 -35.69 -5.99 29.90
N LEU A 714 -36.11 -6.06 28.62
CA LEU A 714 -35.97 -7.28 27.82
C LEU A 714 -34.50 -7.63 27.55
N VAL A 715 -33.66 -6.65 27.21
CA VAL A 715 -32.22 -6.87 27.03
C VAL A 715 -31.57 -7.44 28.30
N GLY A 716 -31.88 -6.85 29.45
CA GLY A 716 -31.37 -7.33 30.74
C GLY A 716 -31.79 -8.76 31.06
N ARG A 717 -33.07 -9.10 30.84
CA ARG A 717 -33.58 -10.46 31.07
C ARG A 717 -32.96 -11.48 30.12
N VAL A 718 -32.89 -11.20 28.83
CA VAL A 718 -32.25 -12.10 27.84
C VAL A 718 -30.79 -12.31 28.22
N TYR A 719 -30.08 -11.24 28.58
CA TYR A 719 -28.68 -11.32 28.99
C TYR A 719 -28.49 -12.24 30.21
N GLN A 720 -29.28 -12.02 31.25
CA GLN A 720 -29.17 -12.77 32.49
C GLN A 720 -29.53 -14.24 32.28
N ARG A 721 -30.59 -14.55 31.52
CA ARG A 721 -30.99 -15.92 31.21
C ARG A 721 -29.97 -16.68 30.37
N LEU A 722 -29.34 -16.03 29.39
CA LEU A 722 -28.27 -16.65 28.60
C LEU A 722 -27.02 -16.88 29.45
N ARG A 723 -26.70 -15.95 30.36
CA ARG A 723 -25.54 -16.03 31.25
C ARG A 723 -25.70 -17.07 32.35
N ASP A 724 -26.89 -17.21 32.92
CA ASP A 724 -27.19 -18.22 33.94
C ASP A 724 -27.05 -19.65 33.41
N ARG A 725 -27.29 -19.85 32.10
CA ARG A 725 -27.17 -21.17 31.45
C ARG A 725 -25.80 -21.46 30.85
N THR A 726 -25.22 -20.50 30.14
CA THR A 726 -23.93 -20.66 29.47
C THR A 726 -23.09 -19.40 29.68
N PRO A 727 -22.46 -19.25 30.86
CA PRO A 727 -21.77 -18.01 31.23
C PRO A 727 -20.62 -17.65 30.30
N ASP A 728 -19.93 -18.66 29.74
CA ASP A 728 -18.81 -18.46 28.83
C ASP A 728 -19.22 -18.06 27.40
N HIS A 729 -20.50 -18.20 27.06
CA HIS A 729 -21.03 -17.97 25.71
C HIS A 729 -22.20 -16.96 25.69
N ALA A 730 -22.37 -16.17 26.75
CA ALA A 730 -23.45 -15.18 26.81
C ALA A 730 -23.23 -14.03 25.82
N LEU A 731 -24.31 -13.61 25.13
CA LEU A 731 -24.26 -12.43 24.26
C LEU A 731 -24.06 -11.16 25.09
N THR A 732 -23.45 -10.13 24.49
CA THR A 732 -23.38 -8.81 25.13
C THR A 732 -24.73 -8.09 25.07
N HIS A 733 -25.01 -7.18 26.00
CA HIS A 733 -26.23 -6.34 25.96
C HIS A 733 -26.40 -5.64 24.61
N ARG A 734 -25.31 -5.18 23.99
CA ARG A 734 -25.33 -4.54 22.66
C ARG A 734 -25.72 -5.51 21.54
N ALA A 735 -25.23 -6.75 21.58
CA ALA A 735 -25.61 -7.77 20.60
C ALA A 735 -27.07 -8.19 20.76
N ILE A 736 -27.59 -8.26 21.99
CA ILE A 736 -29.00 -8.55 22.27
C ILE A 736 -29.89 -7.39 21.79
N GLN A 737 -29.49 -6.15 22.02
CA GLN A 737 -30.19 -4.98 21.48
C GLN A 737 -30.27 -5.04 19.95
N GLN A 738 -29.17 -5.39 19.28
CA GLN A 738 -29.15 -5.56 17.82
C GLN A 738 -30.09 -6.67 17.35
N LEU A 739 -30.20 -7.79 18.08
CA LEU A 739 -31.16 -8.85 17.75
C LEU A 739 -32.60 -8.37 17.91
N ILE A 740 -32.92 -7.62 18.96
CA ILE A 740 -34.25 -7.03 19.17
C ILE A 740 -34.57 -6.01 18.07
N ASP A 741 -33.59 -5.20 17.64
CA ASP A 741 -33.78 -4.23 16.57
C ASP A 741 -33.99 -4.92 15.21
N THR A 742 -33.35 -6.07 14.98
CA THR A 742 -33.39 -6.81 13.71
C THR A 742 -34.64 -7.70 13.58
N TYR A 743 -35.02 -8.38 14.65
CA TYR A 743 -36.08 -9.41 14.64
C TYR A 743 -37.34 -9.01 15.42
N GLY A 744 -37.29 -7.95 16.22
CA GLY A 744 -38.40 -7.48 17.06
C GLY A 744 -38.43 -8.15 18.44
N SER A 745 -38.96 -7.43 19.44
CA SER A 745 -39.02 -7.88 20.84
C SER A 745 -39.75 -9.21 21.01
N ASP A 746 -40.92 -9.36 20.37
CA ASP A 746 -41.78 -10.54 20.53
C ASP A 746 -41.13 -11.81 19.92
N ALA A 747 -40.36 -11.67 18.85
CA ALA A 747 -39.65 -12.78 18.23
C ALA A 747 -38.49 -13.25 19.12
N VAL A 748 -37.76 -12.30 19.70
CA VAL A 748 -36.68 -12.60 20.65
C VAL A 748 -37.22 -13.26 21.92
N GLU A 749 -38.38 -12.83 22.43
CA GLU A 749 -39.02 -13.47 23.59
C GLU A 749 -39.46 -14.92 23.29
N ARG A 750 -40.12 -15.17 22.15
CA ARG A 750 -40.49 -16.54 21.75
C ARG A 750 -39.27 -17.45 21.53
N ALA A 751 -38.21 -16.92 20.93
CA ALA A 751 -36.97 -17.65 20.75
C ALA A 751 -36.30 -17.96 22.10
N LEU A 752 -36.36 -17.04 23.06
CA LEU A 752 -35.84 -17.24 24.41
C LEU A 752 -36.62 -18.35 25.15
N GLU A 753 -37.95 -18.37 25.05
CA GLU A 753 -38.77 -19.45 25.63
C GLU A 753 -38.40 -20.83 25.06
N GLN A 754 -38.11 -20.91 23.76
CA GLN A 754 -37.66 -22.17 23.14
C GLN A 754 -36.29 -22.61 23.63
N VAL A 755 -35.37 -21.66 23.85
CA VAL A 755 -34.09 -21.94 24.49
C VAL A 755 -34.32 -22.46 25.91
N GLU A 756 -35.22 -21.84 26.67
CA GLU A 756 -35.54 -22.22 28.06
C GLU A 756 -36.17 -23.62 28.18
N ARG A 757 -37.00 -24.04 27.23
CA ARG A 757 -37.62 -25.39 27.25
C ARG A 757 -36.63 -26.53 27.04
N ARG A 758 -35.46 -26.29 26.46
CA ARG A 758 -34.44 -27.33 26.23
C ARG A 758 -33.49 -27.45 27.43
N ARG A 759 -33.31 -28.67 27.95
CA ARG A 759 -32.51 -28.94 29.17
C ARG A 759 -31.01 -29.12 28.92
N GLN A 760 -30.58 -29.49 27.72
CA GLN A 760 -29.15 -29.64 27.37
C GLN A 760 -28.81 -28.77 26.16
N VAL A 761 -28.21 -27.60 26.41
CA VAL A 761 -27.82 -26.66 25.35
C VAL A 761 -26.39 -26.21 25.60
N HIS A 762 -25.48 -26.54 24.67
CA HIS A 762 -24.06 -26.19 24.77
C HIS A 762 -23.81 -24.67 24.62
N SER A 763 -24.61 -23.99 23.80
CA SER A 763 -24.62 -22.52 23.68
C SER A 763 -26.04 -22.00 23.58
N ALA A 764 -26.56 -21.43 24.67
CA ALA A 764 -27.90 -20.85 24.70
C ALA A 764 -28.00 -19.66 23.73
N ALA A 765 -26.91 -18.88 23.60
CA ALA A 765 -26.80 -17.76 22.68
C ALA A 765 -26.83 -18.20 21.20
N GLY A 766 -26.09 -19.25 20.86
CA GLY A 766 -26.07 -19.80 19.50
C GLY A 766 -27.44 -20.34 19.10
N LEU A 767 -28.10 -21.07 20.01
CA LEU A 767 -29.45 -21.57 19.78
C LEU A 767 -30.46 -20.43 19.57
N LEU A 768 -30.39 -19.36 20.38
CA LEU A 768 -31.27 -18.19 20.23
C LEU A 768 -31.14 -17.56 18.83
N ILE A 769 -29.91 -17.33 18.37
CA ILE A 769 -29.65 -16.72 17.06
C ILE A 769 -30.10 -17.63 15.91
N THR A 770 -29.81 -18.93 16.01
CA THR A 770 -30.23 -19.90 14.99
C THR A 770 -31.74 -19.99 14.89
N THR A 771 -32.44 -19.99 16.03
CA THR A 771 -33.91 -19.96 16.07
C THR A 771 -34.47 -18.69 15.42
N LEU A 772 -33.90 -17.51 15.71
CA LEU A 772 -34.33 -16.24 15.11
C LEU A 772 -34.12 -16.22 13.58
N ARG A 773 -32.99 -16.75 13.11
CA ARG A 773 -32.69 -16.87 11.67
C ARG A 773 -33.61 -17.85 10.96
N ALA A 774 -33.91 -18.99 11.60
CA ALA A 774 -34.83 -19.98 11.06
C ALA A 774 -36.28 -19.45 10.94
N GLN A 775 -36.74 -18.65 11.91
CA GLN A 775 -38.10 -18.12 11.92
C GLN A 775 -38.33 -16.93 10.96
N HIS A 776 -37.27 -16.17 10.63
CA HIS A 776 -37.41 -14.90 9.89
C HIS A 776 -36.57 -14.80 8.60
N GLY A 777 -35.81 -15.84 8.23
CA GLY A 777 -34.91 -15.82 7.08
C GLY A 777 -33.65 -14.96 7.29
N ASP A 778 -32.66 -15.12 6.41
CA ASP A 778 -31.37 -14.45 6.49
C ASP A 778 -31.50 -12.95 6.14
N LYS A 779 -31.86 -12.13 7.13
CA LYS A 779 -31.69 -10.67 7.05
C LYS A 779 -30.22 -10.32 7.33
N VAL A 780 -29.36 -10.58 6.35
CA VAL A 780 -27.91 -10.33 6.46
C VAL A 780 -27.60 -8.84 6.30
N VAL A 781 -26.98 -8.25 7.32
CA VAL A 781 -26.18 -7.03 7.22
C VAL A 781 -24.84 -7.38 6.58
N ALA A 782 -24.52 -6.76 5.44
CA ALA A 782 -23.25 -6.92 4.76
C ALA A 782 -22.07 -6.48 5.66
N SER A 783 -21.13 -7.40 5.91
CA SER A 783 -19.77 -7.06 6.30
C SER A 783 -18.78 -7.90 5.48
N GLU A 784 -18.14 -7.27 4.50
CA GLU A 784 -17.14 -7.86 3.62
C GLU A 784 -15.89 -8.28 4.40
N THR A 785 -15.42 -9.51 4.17
CA THR A 785 -14.07 -9.96 4.57
C THR A 785 -13.38 -10.54 3.34
N PRO A 786 -12.13 -10.14 3.00
CA PRO A 786 -11.52 -10.54 1.75
C PRO A 786 -10.81 -11.90 1.82
N VAL A 787 -11.03 -12.67 0.78
CA VAL A 787 -10.45 -13.97 0.43
C VAL A 787 -8.95 -13.87 0.15
N LYS A 788 -8.19 -14.91 0.55
CA LYS A 788 -6.81 -15.16 0.13
C LYS A 788 -6.70 -16.59 -0.37
N GLU A 789 -6.29 -16.74 -1.63
CA GLU A 789 -5.75 -17.99 -2.18
C GLU A 789 -4.31 -17.77 -2.62
N THR A 790 -3.46 -18.77 -2.35
CA THR A 790 -2.34 -19.16 -3.21
C THR A 790 -2.13 -20.67 -3.08
N VAL A 791 -2.23 -21.35 -4.22
CA VAL A 791 -1.86 -22.75 -4.47
C VAL A 791 -0.33 -22.83 -4.54
N ASP A 792 0.29 -23.49 -3.55
CA ASP A 792 1.49 -24.33 -3.71
C ASP A 792 1.87 -24.96 -2.37
N ALA A 793 0.98 -25.84 -1.91
CA ALA A 793 1.22 -26.57 -0.69
C ALA A 793 0.33 -27.81 -0.63
N HIS A 794 0.02 -28.62 -1.64
CA HIS A 794 -0.93 -29.73 -1.35
C HIS A 794 -0.37 -30.69 -0.26
N THR A 795 0.91 -31.05 -0.34
CA THR A 795 1.59 -31.87 0.68
C THR A 795 1.88 -31.07 1.95
N THR A 796 2.38 -29.83 1.84
CA THR A 796 2.67 -28.96 2.99
C THR A 796 1.39 -28.41 3.66
N TRP A 797 0.26 -28.36 2.95
CA TRP A 797 -1.08 -28.03 3.45
C TRP A 797 -1.65 -29.25 4.11
N LEU A 798 -1.52 -30.47 3.59
CA LEU A 798 -1.93 -31.69 4.30
C LEU A 798 -1.14 -31.86 5.62
N GLU A 799 0.18 -31.65 5.59
CA GLU A 799 1.04 -31.69 6.79
C GLU A 799 0.73 -30.54 7.76
N ARG A 800 0.54 -29.30 7.27
CA ARG A 800 0.12 -28.17 8.12
C ARG A 800 -1.33 -28.27 8.56
N LEU A 801 -2.20 -28.95 7.83
CA LEU A 801 -3.59 -29.20 8.20
C LEU A 801 -3.63 -30.25 9.30
N GLN A 802 -2.81 -31.31 9.24
CA GLN A 802 -2.60 -32.26 10.34
C GLN A 802 -2.01 -31.60 11.59
N GLN A 803 -1.10 -30.64 11.44
CA GLN A 803 -0.43 -29.95 12.55
C GLN A 803 -1.13 -28.64 12.96
N SER A 804 -2.25 -28.26 12.32
CA SER A 804 -2.98 -27.02 12.59
C SER A 804 -3.91 -27.19 13.79
N PRO A 805 -4.09 -26.15 14.64
CA PRO A 805 -5.14 -26.14 15.66
C PRO A 805 -6.57 -26.29 15.09
N TYR A 806 -6.73 -26.14 13.77
CA TYR A 806 -7.98 -26.33 13.05
C TYR A 806 -8.13 -27.74 12.43
N ALA A 807 -7.13 -28.62 12.56
CA ALA A 807 -7.26 -30.06 12.24
C ALA A 807 -8.37 -30.72 13.09
N GLN A 808 -8.48 -30.28 14.34
CA GLN A 808 -9.47 -30.73 15.31
C GLN A 808 -10.92 -30.37 14.94
N TYR A 809 -11.13 -29.42 14.01
CA TYR A 809 -12.47 -29.14 13.48
C TYR A 809 -12.96 -30.18 12.46
N TYR A 810 -12.04 -30.88 11.78
CA TYR A 810 -12.37 -31.97 10.85
C TYR A 810 -12.28 -33.37 11.48
N ALA A 811 -11.65 -33.49 12.65
CA ALA A 811 -11.67 -34.69 13.49
C ALA A 811 -12.98 -34.87 14.30
N ASN A 812 -13.92 -33.91 14.23
CA ASN A 812 -15.22 -34.00 14.89
C ASN A 812 -16.29 -34.79 14.09
N ALA A 813 -15.89 -35.57 13.08
CA ALA A 813 -16.77 -36.58 12.50
C ALA A 813 -17.00 -37.77 13.45
N ASP A 814 -16.07 -38.05 14.36
CA ASP A 814 -16.14 -39.24 15.24
C ASP A 814 -16.46 -38.94 16.72
N TYR A 815 -16.59 -37.67 17.14
CA TYR A 815 -16.96 -37.32 18.54
C TYR A 815 -18.40 -36.81 18.72
N VAL A 816 -19.23 -36.88 17.66
CA VAL A 816 -20.69 -36.69 17.76
C VAL A 816 -21.41 -37.96 18.27
N LEU A 817 -20.70 -39.08 18.46
CA LEU A 817 -21.24 -40.33 19.02
C LEU A 817 -20.49 -40.74 20.30
N GLY A 818 -20.68 -39.99 21.39
CA GLY A 818 -20.00 -40.21 22.67
C GLY A 818 -19.86 -41.68 23.09
N VAL A 819 -18.66 -42.23 22.91
CA VAL A 819 -18.21 -43.46 23.57
C VAL A 819 -16.82 -43.17 24.14
N GLU A 820 -16.74 -43.07 25.47
CA GLU A 820 -15.48 -43.04 26.19
C GLU A 820 -14.74 -44.38 26.00
N SER A 821 -13.44 -44.32 25.71
CA SER A 821 -12.55 -45.45 25.97
C SER A 821 -11.36 -44.97 26.81
N GLY A 822 -11.26 -45.57 28.00
CA GLY A 822 -10.16 -45.35 28.91
C GLY A 822 -8.88 -46.07 28.48
N LYS A 823 -7.76 -45.44 28.84
CA LYS A 823 -6.40 -45.98 29.09
C LYS A 823 -6.05 -47.37 28.52
N ARG A 824 -5.02 -47.40 27.67
CA ARG A 824 -3.65 -47.81 28.07
C ARG A 824 -2.62 -47.16 27.17
#